data_AF-A0A7V4WUD3-F1
#
_entry.id   AF-A0A7V4WUD3-F1
#
_cell.length_a   1.000
_cell.length_b   1.000
_cell.length_c   1.000
_cell.angle_alpha   90.00
_cell.angle_beta   90.00
_cell.angle_gamma   90.00
#
_symmetry.space_group_name_H-M   'P 1'
#
loop_
_entity.id
_entity.type
_entity.pdbx_description
1 polymer ?
#
loop_
_entity_poly.entity_id
_entity_poly.type
_entity_poly.pdbx_seq_one_letter_code
_entity_poly.pdbx_strand_id
1 'polypeptide(L)'
;MPKKKPKIDEEALRERIRRELEEKHQQTQKSAPPSTGQEAKGGEEVNRMVVERFLREKVEEELYSGHPEFIRCENHLGEVRWFTLFELENEYEFYPVEESALKKFFSRFKPSKAPKVINREQAKETEERFREEVTRDIERRLQEFNRQREEAEHNQHKELESKIYQEELDRFYRSQPGYKKYKNHLGEVRWMTQEEFEAQDEFLEEVLSPRQKAVRIALLALPLLLVGGLLWFLYLSQLAEEIPKGHIIVDVNKEQGHLYLDQNLVVGFEPNKLYPIEAGRHVITVISPEYRTIPTADTVDIEEGDTVRISFQLVPRQLDETGLVLIGTNTDNANIFVDGEFYGDLKTHGRLNLTPGPHTVIVRKEGHVSEPPQHTVNIVKGDTTRLFFKLKQAKATRRLSGFNPLTDVGFIEVKTNVKGARIILDGQPTNFKSDYVLQRIPYGKHIIQVEKDGYKAYPEERVVHLDKSNKKVQADFTLTALFRVISLRTVPVDGMIYLDGKQVAKGRFKGSLPLGKHTVDFSEVPFYKKPHKQTIDVRTDGPGEFVFRYSNLFSVYFTPKGVQPSSDFGHVVSGYVLEESGFQASNQTGPDVTGNATIGEEIWNLGLAFGYRNPPGSDALLFIFSIPENVDLSESIWLKIWAYNTKDYYPLVVKGETAYRIQVNNYKFRNEVRPKYALDQIGPDHYEKFDISNVLQHGRNVILIATTEDATAHLALWKVAIE
;
A
#
# COMPACT_ATOMS: atom_id res chain seq x y z
N MET A 1 39.60 25.70 21.94
CA MET A 1 39.05 24.54 22.67
C MET A 1 37.53 24.56 22.58
N PRO A 2 36.88 23.50 22.05
CA PRO A 2 35.44 23.52 21.82
C PRO A 2 34.66 23.24 23.11
N LYS A 3 33.61 24.03 23.37
CA LYS A 3 32.69 23.88 24.51
C LYS A 3 31.73 22.69 24.24
N LYS A 4 31.76 21.68 25.12
CA LYS A 4 30.83 20.53 25.12
C LYS A 4 29.40 20.97 25.44
N LYS A 5 28.42 20.44 24.68
CA LYS A 5 26.97 20.53 24.94
C LYS A 5 26.58 19.80 26.25
N PRO A 6 25.53 20.23 26.96
CA PRO A 6 25.09 19.59 28.19
C PRO A 6 24.38 18.26 27.89
N LYS A 7 24.70 17.23 28.68
CA LYS A 7 24.09 15.90 28.65
C LYS A 7 22.72 16.01 29.32
N ILE A 8 21.65 15.63 28.61
CA ILE A 8 20.30 15.56 29.17
C ILE A 8 20.26 14.39 30.15
N ASP A 9 19.82 14.68 31.37
CA ASP A 9 19.72 13.71 32.47
C ASP A 9 18.52 12.78 32.22
N GLU A 10 18.84 11.56 31.80
CA GLU A 10 17.87 10.52 31.41
C GLU A 10 16.98 10.09 32.58
N GLU A 11 17.44 10.28 33.82
CA GLU A 11 16.73 9.90 35.03
C GLU A 11 15.57 10.85 35.33
N ALA A 12 15.79 12.16 35.13
CA ALA A 12 14.76 13.18 35.26
C ALA A 12 13.63 13.04 34.22
N LEU A 13 13.96 12.57 33.01
CA LEU A 13 12.97 12.33 31.96
C LEU A 13 12.10 11.10 32.27
N ARG A 14 12.70 10.05 32.84
CA ARG A 14 11.98 8.82 33.22
C ARG A 14 11.02 9.05 34.38
N GLU A 15 11.37 9.87 35.37
CA GLU A 15 10.43 10.22 36.46
C GLU A 15 9.21 10.99 35.95
N ARG A 16 9.41 11.94 35.01
CA ARG A 16 8.33 12.73 34.44
C ARG A 16 7.31 11.87 33.70
N ILE A 17 7.80 10.90 32.91
CA ILE A 17 6.95 9.94 32.19
C ILE A 17 6.20 9.02 33.16
N ARG A 18 6.81 8.63 34.28
CA ARG A 18 6.15 7.78 35.29
C ARG A 18 4.97 8.48 35.96
N ARG A 19 5.10 9.78 36.29
CA ARG A 19 3.99 10.57 36.83
C ARG A 19 2.85 10.75 35.83
N GLU A 20 3.15 11.04 34.56
CA GLU A 20 2.12 11.14 33.51
C GLU A 20 1.35 9.81 33.33
N LEU A 21 2.03 8.68 33.48
CA LEU A 21 1.41 7.36 33.40
C LEU A 21 0.55 7.04 34.63
N GLU A 22 0.97 7.43 35.82
CA GLU A 22 0.18 7.27 37.06
C GLU A 22 -1.07 8.16 37.06
N GLU A 23 -0.98 9.40 36.57
CA GLU A 23 -2.12 10.31 36.43
C GLU A 23 -3.16 9.78 35.41
N LYS A 24 -2.70 9.24 34.27
CA LYS A 24 -3.57 8.57 33.30
C LYS A 24 -4.20 7.30 33.86
N HIS A 25 -3.47 6.53 34.68
CA HIS A 25 -4.00 5.33 35.31
C HIS A 25 -5.11 5.66 36.33
N GLN A 26 -4.94 6.72 37.12
CA GLN A 26 -5.96 7.19 38.07
C GLN A 26 -7.21 7.77 37.38
N GLN A 27 -7.07 8.41 36.21
CA GLN A 27 -8.22 8.83 35.39
C GLN A 27 -8.99 7.63 34.82
N THR A 28 -8.30 6.55 34.47
CA THR A 28 -8.91 5.34 33.90
C THR A 28 -9.67 4.53 34.96
N GLN A 29 -9.22 4.53 36.22
CA GLN A 29 -9.92 3.83 37.31
C GLN A 29 -11.21 4.51 37.79
N LYS A 30 -11.42 5.81 37.48
CA LYS A 30 -12.67 6.53 37.83
C LYS A 30 -13.82 6.31 36.84
N SER A 31 -13.63 5.54 35.78
CA SER A 31 -14.62 5.32 34.71
C SER A 31 -14.85 3.84 34.38
N ALA A 32 -15.10 3.02 35.40
CA ALA A 32 -15.64 1.68 35.21
C ALA A 32 -16.95 1.51 36.00
N PRO A 33 -18.09 1.18 35.36
CA PRO A 33 -19.32 0.86 36.08
C PRO A 33 -19.23 -0.58 36.64
N PRO A 34 -19.83 -0.86 37.81
CA PRO A 34 -19.87 -2.19 38.38
C PRO A 34 -20.88 -3.08 37.65
N SER A 35 -20.56 -4.38 37.58
CA SER A 35 -21.48 -5.41 37.13
C SER A 35 -22.43 -5.82 38.25
N THR A 36 -23.74 -5.86 37.95
CA THR A 36 -24.70 -6.75 38.61
C THR A 36 -25.92 -6.90 37.71
N GLY A 37 -26.35 -8.14 37.52
CA GLY A 37 -27.40 -8.49 36.57
C GLY A 37 -28.77 -7.96 36.99
N GLN A 38 -29.62 -7.71 35.98
CA GLN A 38 -31.07 -7.82 36.09
C GLN A 38 -31.72 -7.77 34.72
N GLU A 39 -32.82 -8.49 34.62
CA GLU A 39 -33.66 -8.71 33.44
C GLU A 39 -34.18 -7.42 32.79
N ALA A 40 -34.36 -7.49 31.46
CA ALA A 40 -35.25 -6.67 30.63
C ALA A 40 -35.19 -5.13 30.77
N LYS A 41 -34.09 -4.48 30.29
CA LYS A 41 -34.02 -3.02 30.02
C LYS A 41 -33.24 -2.58 28.76
N GLY A 42 -32.84 -3.50 27.88
CA GLY A 42 -31.94 -3.17 26.74
C GLY A 42 -32.53 -2.26 25.64
N GLY A 43 -33.87 -2.11 25.57
CA GLY A 43 -34.52 -1.32 24.52
C GLY A 43 -34.44 0.20 24.72
N GLU A 44 -34.46 0.69 25.96
CA GLU A 44 -34.45 2.13 26.26
C GLU A 44 -33.06 2.76 26.15
N GLU A 45 -32.02 2.03 26.56
CA GLU A 45 -30.64 2.53 26.59
C GLU A 45 -30.04 2.63 25.17
N VAL A 46 -30.31 1.62 24.33
CA VAL A 46 -29.97 1.67 22.89
C VAL A 46 -30.73 2.79 22.18
N ASN A 47 -32.01 2.99 22.52
CA ASN A 47 -32.79 4.09 21.93
C ASN A 47 -32.28 5.47 22.41
N ARG A 48 -31.84 5.61 23.66
CA ARG A 48 -31.20 6.83 24.17
C ARG A 48 -29.90 7.14 23.43
N MET A 49 -29.01 6.16 23.22
CA MET A 49 -27.77 6.36 22.45
C MET A 49 -28.04 6.76 20.99
N VAL A 50 -29.05 6.17 20.34
CA VAL A 50 -29.43 6.51 18.97
C VAL A 50 -30.00 7.94 18.89
N VAL A 51 -30.80 8.36 19.88
CA VAL A 51 -31.34 9.72 19.96
C VAL A 51 -30.23 10.74 20.22
N GLU A 52 -29.29 10.47 21.13
CA GLU A 52 -28.16 11.35 21.43
C GLU A 52 -27.23 11.53 20.22
N ARG A 53 -26.89 10.44 19.53
CA ARG A 53 -26.08 10.49 18.30
C ARG A 53 -26.76 11.34 17.22
N PHE A 54 -28.06 11.13 17.02
CA PHE A 54 -28.85 11.90 16.05
C PHE A 54 -28.90 13.40 16.37
N LEU A 55 -29.10 13.75 17.64
CA LEU A 55 -29.11 15.15 18.08
C LEU A 55 -27.72 15.80 17.91
N ARG A 56 -26.65 15.07 18.21
CA ARG A 56 -25.28 15.55 18.03
C ARG A 56 -24.95 15.81 16.55
N GLU A 57 -25.23 14.86 15.67
CA GLU A 57 -25.01 15.01 14.22
C GLU A 57 -25.79 16.20 13.65
N LYS A 58 -27.04 16.39 14.09
CA LYS A 58 -27.87 17.54 13.67
C LYS A 58 -27.27 18.88 14.12
N VAL A 59 -26.80 18.96 15.36
CA VAL A 59 -26.18 20.17 15.92
C VAL A 59 -24.84 20.47 15.25
N GLU A 60 -24.01 19.46 15.00
CA GLU A 60 -22.72 19.62 14.30
C GLU A 60 -22.93 20.09 12.86
N GLU A 61 -23.84 19.47 12.10
CA GLU A 61 -24.16 19.89 10.73
C GLU A 61 -24.67 21.34 10.68
N GLU A 62 -25.51 21.75 11.63
CA GLU A 62 -26.02 23.13 11.69
C GLU A 62 -24.93 24.15 12.01
N LEU A 63 -24.09 23.88 13.02
CA LEU A 63 -23.11 24.84 13.51
C LEU A 63 -21.85 24.90 12.62
N TYR A 64 -21.25 23.77 12.24
CA TYR A 64 -20.05 23.79 11.39
C TYR A 64 -20.34 24.28 9.97
N SER A 65 -21.51 23.98 9.40
CA SER A 65 -21.85 24.46 8.06
C SER A 65 -22.00 25.99 7.96
N GLY A 66 -22.14 26.68 9.09
CA GLY A 66 -22.15 28.14 9.19
C GLY A 66 -20.76 28.79 9.06
N HIS A 67 -19.68 28.00 9.12
CA HIS A 67 -18.30 28.49 9.09
C HIS A 67 -17.58 28.04 7.81
N PRO A 68 -17.15 28.97 6.93
CA PRO A 68 -16.50 28.62 5.66
C PRO A 68 -15.12 27.96 5.81
N GLU A 69 -14.51 28.05 6.99
CA GLU A 69 -13.21 27.45 7.31
C GLU A 69 -13.29 25.92 7.48
N PHE A 70 -14.49 25.37 7.68
CA PHE A 70 -14.71 23.93 7.85
C PHE A 70 -15.27 23.28 6.59
N ILE A 71 -14.74 22.10 6.29
CA ILE A 71 -15.09 21.28 5.14
C ILE A 71 -15.71 19.98 5.65
N ARG A 72 -16.88 19.64 5.12
CA ARG A 72 -17.56 18.37 5.39
C ARG A 72 -16.82 17.26 4.67
N CYS A 73 -16.34 16.27 5.42
CA CYS A 73 -15.58 15.14 4.91
C CYS A 73 -16.25 13.82 5.31
N GLU A 74 -16.10 12.81 4.47
CA GLU A 74 -16.63 11.46 4.69
C GLU A 74 -15.51 10.43 4.49
N ASN A 75 -15.55 9.33 5.23
CA ASN A 75 -14.64 8.21 5.01
C ASN A 75 -15.32 7.05 4.26
N HIS A 76 -14.54 6.03 3.92
CA HIS A 76 -15.02 4.84 3.21
C HIS A 76 -16.08 4.01 3.96
N LEU A 77 -16.34 4.31 5.23
CA LEU A 77 -17.37 3.68 6.07
C LEU A 77 -18.65 4.52 6.20
N GLY A 78 -18.70 5.69 5.56
CA GLY A 78 -19.83 6.61 5.64
C GLY A 78 -19.89 7.44 6.92
N GLU A 79 -18.80 7.49 7.70
CA GLU A 79 -18.69 8.38 8.84
C GLU A 79 -18.40 9.81 8.35
N VAL A 80 -19.16 10.78 8.86
CA VAL A 80 -19.08 12.18 8.46
C VAL A 80 -18.43 12.99 9.57
N ARG A 81 -17.44 13.81 9.22
CA ARG A 81 -16.76 14.74 10.14
C ARG A 81 -16.47 16.08 9.45
N TRP A 82 -16.28 17.12 10.26
CA TRP A 82 -15.94 18.47 9.79
C TRP A 82 -14.49 18.81 10.13
N PHE A 83 -13.70 19.21 9.13
CA PHE A 83 -12.27 19.54 9.29
C PHE A 83 -11.95 20.92 8.72
N THR A 84 -11.02 21.64 9.34
CA THR A 84 -10.35 22.77 8.70
C THR A 84 -9.33 22.27 7.67
N LEU A 85 -8.89 23.16 6.77
CA LEU A 85 -7.88 22.82 5.74
C LEU A 85 -6.60 22.21 6.34
N PHE A 86 -6.07 22.79 7.42
CA PHE A 86 -4.84 22.29 8.07
C PHE A 86 -5.04 20.97 8.83
N GLU A 87 -6.24 20.72 9.37
CA GLU A 87 -6.55 19.43 10.00
C GLU A 87 -6.68 18.32 8.95
N LEU A 88 -7.27 18.63 7.79
CA LEU A 88 -7.43 17.69 6.69
C LEU A 88 -6.09 17.21 6.11
N GLU A 89 -5.06 18.07 6.10
CA GLU A 89 -3.70 17.69 5.65
C GLU A 89 -3.08 16.54 6.47
N ASN A 90 -3.55 16.34 7.70
CA ASN A 90 -3.07 15.29 8.61
C ASN A 90 -4.01 14.08 8.70
N GLU A 91 -5.16 14.11 8.02
CA GLU A 91 -6.22 13.09 8.10
C GLU A 91 -6.39 12.37 6.76
N TYR A 92 -5.72 11.23 6.59
CA TYR A 92 -5.65 10.51 5.31
C TYR A 92 -6.87 9.60 5.01
N GLU A 93 -7.75 9.40 6.00
CA GLU A 93 -8.90 8.49 5.87
C GLU A 93 -10.20 9.19 5.45
N PHE A 94 -10.23 10.54 5.50
CA PHE A 94 -11.39 11.36 5.21
C PHE A 94 -11.17 12.17 3.93
N TYR A 95 -12.19 12.22 3.08
CA TYR A 95 -12.15 12.99 1.83
C TYR A 95 -13.29 14.00 1.78
N PRO A 96 -13.08 15.18 1.16
CA PRO A 96 -14.09 16.23 1.08
C PRO A 96 -15.29 15.75 0.26
N VAL A 97 -16.50 15.98 0.78
CA VAL A 97 -17.73 15.60 0.08
C VAL A 97 -18.10 16.71 -0.91
N GLU A 98 -17.98 16.43 -2.21
CA GLU A 98 -18.44 17.34 -3.26
C GLU A 98 -19.98 17.36 -3.34
N GLU A 99 -20.63 18.24 -2.57
CA GLU A 99 -22.07 18.47 -2.70
C GLU A 99 -22.36 19.58 -3.71
N SER A 100 -23.00 19.20 -4.83
CA SER A 100 -23.60 20.17 -5.77
C SER A 100 -24.58 21.08 -5.04
N ALA A 101 -24.56 22.39 -5.32
CA ALA A 101 -25.39 23.40 -4.64
C ALA A 101 -26.90 23.07 -4.63
N LEU A 102 -27.39 22.36 -5.65
CA LEU A 102 -28.76 21.83 -5.74
C LEU A 102 -29.06 20.76 -4.68
N LYS A 103 -28.09 19.91 -4.33
CA LYS A 103 -28.24 18.84 -3.31
C LYS A 103 -28.30 19.40 -1.89
N LYS A 104 -27.52 20.46 -1.61
CA LYS A 104 -27.58 21.26 -0.36
C LYS A 104 -28.94 21.92 -0.12
N PHE A 105 -29.64 22.29 -1.20
CA PHE A 105 -30.98 22.88 -1.13
C PHE A 105 -32.07 21.82 -0.88
N PHE A 106 -32.00 20.66 -1.54
CA PHE A 106 -32.99 19.58 -1.38
C PHE A 106 -32.80 18.73 -0.10
N SER A 107 -31.60 18.66 0.48
CA SER A 107 -31.36 17.97 1.76
C SER A 107 -32.03 18.67 2.94
N ARG A 108 -32.25 19.99 2.87
CA ARG A 108 -33.04 20.75 3.86
C ARG A 108 -34.53 20.37 3.92
N PHE A 109 -35.05 19.67 2.91
CA PHE A 109 -36.48 19.34 2.80
C PHE A 109 -36.80 17.84 2.96
N LYS A 110 -35.81 16.99 3.28
CA LYS A 110 -36.05 15.57 3.61
C LYS A 110 -35.90 15.37 5.12
N PRO A 111 -36.99 15.21 5.89
CA PRO A 111 -36.86 14.79 7.28
C PRO A 111 -36.33 13.35 7.28
N SER A 112 -35.14 13.14 7.85
CA SER A 112 -34.76 11.82 8.34
C SER A 112 -35.85 11.38 9.34
N LYS A 113 -36.23 10.10 9.33
CA LYS A 113 -37.23 9.59 10.28
C LYS A 113 -36.67 9.78 11.69
N ALA A 114 -37.12 10.83 12.37
CA ALA A 114 -36.71 11.11 13.73
C ALA A 114 -37.04 9.89 14.61
N PRO A 115 -36.09 9.38 15.41
CA PRO A 115 -36.38 8.31 16.35
C PRO A 115 -37.48 8.73 17.33
N LYS A 116 -38.29 7.78 17.82
CA LYS A 116 -39.37 8.07 18.77
C LYS A 116 -38.78 8.57 20.08
N VAL A 117 -38.84 9.89 20.29
CA VAL A 117 -38.38 10.56 21.51
C VAL A 117 -39.30 10.21 22.67
N ILE A 118 -38.78 9.47 23.65
CA ILE A 118 -39.52 9.00 24.84
C ILE A 118 -39.77 10.16 25.83
N ASN A 119 -38.85 11.13 25.93
CA ASN A 119 -38.95 12.30 26.79
C ASN A 119 -38.45 13.58 26.09
N ARG A 120 -39.35 14.53 25.81
CA ARG A 120 -39.05 15.75 25.03
C ARG A 120 -38.24 16.79 25.79
N GLU A 121 -38.34 16.85 27.13
CA GLU A 121 -37.60 17.84 27.92
C GLU A 121 -36.12 17.47 28.01
N GLN A 122 -35.82 16.19 28.29
CA GLN A 122 -34.45 15.68 28.31
C GLN A 122 -33.74 15.80 26.95
N ALA A 123 -34.48 15.60 25.85
CA ALA A 123 -33.92 15.77 24.50
C ALA A 123 -33.52 17.22 24.21
N LYS A 124 -34.30 18.21 24.70
CA LYS A 124 -33.97 19.64 24.56
C LYS A 124 -32.75 20.03 25.38
N GLU A 125 -32.69 19.60 26.65
CA GLU A 125 -31.54 19.85 27.52
C GLU A 125 -30.25 19.26 26.94
N THR A 126 -30.35 18.08 26.34
CA THR A 126 -29.21 17.41 25.68
C THR A 126 -28.80 18.12 24.39
N GLU A 127 -29.76 18.61 23.58
CA GLU A 127 -29.48 19.41 22.37
C GLU A 127 -28.80 20.74 22.73
N GLU A 128 -29.25 21.43 23.78
CA GLU A 128 -28.63 22.68 24.27
C GLU A 128 -27.20 22.43 24.76
N ARG A 129 -26.98 21.36 25.54
CA ARG A 129 -25.64 20.97 25.98
C ARG A 129 -24.69 20.70 24.81
N PHE A 130 -25.14 19.96 23.79
CA PHE A 130 -24.33 19.70 22.59
C PHE A 130 -24.04 20.98 21.81
N ARG A 131 -25.00 21.92 21.72
CA ARG A 131 -24.76 23.22 21.09
C ARG A 131 -23.66 24.01 21.79
N GLU A 132 -23.66 24.06 23.12
CA GLU A 132 -22.59 24.72 23.88
C GLU A 132 -21.23 24.05 23.72
N GLU A 133 -21.19 22.72 23.62
CA GLU A 133 -19.95 21.95 23.42
C GLU A 133 -19.37 22.20 22.01
N VAL A 134 -20.20 22.07 20.98
CA VAL A 134 -19.80 22.27 19.58
C VAL A 134 -19.41 23.72 19.32
N THR A 135 -20.11 24.69 19.92
CA THR A 135 -19.74 26.12 19.81
C THR A 135 -18.34 26.38 20.37
N ARG A 136 -18.04 25.81 21.55
CA ARG A 136 -16.70 25.92 22.15
C ARG A 136 -15.62 25.19 21.34
N ASP A 137 -15.95 24.07 20.71
CA ASP A 137 -15.03 23.37 19.80
C ASP A 137 -14.71 24.22 18.57
N ILE A 138 -15.73 24.81 17.94
CA ILE A 138 -15.59 25.71 16.80
C ILE A 138 -14.69 26.90 17.15
N GLU A 139 -14.97 27.59 18.25
CA GLU A 139 -14.17 28.75 18.67
C GLU A 139 -12.70 28.39 18.87
N ARG A 140 -12.43 27.29 19.57
CA ARG A 140 -11.06 26.80 19.79
C ARG A 140 -10.36 26.46 18.47
N ARG A 141 -11.03 25.76 17.56
CA ARG A 141 -10.45 25.34 16.28
C ARG A 141 -10.26 26.50 15.31
N LEU A 142 -11.14 27.50 15.32
CA LEU A 142 -10.94 28.74 14.57
C LEU A 142 -9.76 29.56 15.10
N GLN A 143 -9.57 29.63 16.43
CA GLN A 143 -8.39 30.27 17.02
C GLN A 143 -7.10 29.58 16.57
N GLU A 144 -7.07 28.25 16.60
CA GLU A 144 -5.92 27.46 16.15
C GLU A 144 -5.66 27.63 14.64
N PHE A 145 -6.72 27.57 13.82
CA PHE A 145 -6.64 27.77 12.37
C PHE A 145 -6.07 29.14 12.02
N ASN A 146 -6.54 30.20 12.68
CA ASN A 146 -6.03 31.56 12.45
C ASN A 146 -4.57 31.70 12.88
N ARG A 147 -4.17 31.10 14.01
CA ARG A 147 -2.78 31.08 14.45
C ARG A 147 -1.86 30.40 13.43
N GLN A 148 -2.26 29.24 12.92
CA GLN A 148 -1.48 28.50 11.91
C GLN A 148 -1.39 29.27 10.59
N ARG A 149 -2.47 29.97 10.20
CA ARG A 149 -2.47 30.83 9.01
C ARG A 149 -1.51 32.01 9.17
N GLU A 150 -1.54 32.70 10.31
CA GLU A 150 -0.62 33.80 10.61
C GLU A 150 0.84 33.33 10.66
N GLU A 151 1.11 32.15 11.20
CA GLU A 151 2.45 31.56 11.22
C GLU A 151 2.92 31.20 9.80
N ALA A 152 2.05 30.63 8.97
CA ALA A 152 2.35 30.34 7.57
C ALA A 152 2.64 31.62 6.77
N GLU A 153 1.82 32.66 6.93
CA GLU A 153 2.03 33.98 6.32
C GLU A 153 3.34 34.63 6.82
N HIS A 154 3.64 34.55 8.12
CA HIS A 154 4.89 35.06 8.70
C HIS A 154 6.12 34.32 8.15
N ASN A 155 6.05 32.99 8.04
CA ASN A 155 7.13 32.18 7.48
C ASN A 155 7.36 32.50 6.00
N GLN A 156 6.29 32.66 5.22
CA GLN A 156 6.38 33.05 3.81
C GLN A 156 6.97 34.46 3.67
N HIS A 157 6.59 35.40 4.54
CA HIS A 157 7.15 36.75 4.56
C HIS A 157 8.64 36.75 4.90
N LYS A 158 9.04 35.97 5.92
CA LYS A 158 10.45 35.82 6.32
C LYS A 158 11.29 35.16 5.23
N GLU A 159 10.75 34.18 4.51
CA GLU A 159 11.42 33.58 3.36
C GLU A 159 11.62 34.61 2.24
N LEU A 160 10.59 35.40 1.94
CA LEU A 160 10.67 36.48 0.95
C LEU A 160 11.69 37.57 1.36
N GLU A 161 11.69 37.99 2.63
CA GLU A 161 12.68 38.92 3.18
C GLU A 161 14.10 38.36 3.08
N SER A 162 14.31 37.09 3.40
CA SER A 162 15.61 36.44 3.28
C SER A 162 16.12 36.43 1.83
N LYS A 163 15.21 36.21 0.87
CA LYS A 163 15.52 36.21 -0.56
C LYS A 163 15.86 37.61 -1.06
N ILE A 164 15.07 38.62 -0.68
CA ILE A 164 15.34 40.04 -0.99
C ILE A 164 16.68 40.47 -0.38
N TYR A 165 16.93 40.11 0.88
CA TYR A 165 18.19 40.40 1.56
C TYR A 165 19.40 39.79 0.83
N GLN A 166 19.31 38.52 0.40
CA GLN A 166 20.36 37.86 -0.39
C GLN A 166 20.57 38.53 -1.75
N GLU A 167 19.51 38.97 -2.41
CA GLU A 167 19.60 39.70 -3.69
C GLU A 167 20.26 41.08 -3.53
N GLU A 168 19.90 41.83 -2.50
CA GLU A 168 20.53 43.13 -2.18
C GLU A 168 21.99 42.97 -1.72
N LEU A 169 22.29 41.93 -0.94
CA LEU A 169 23.66 41.60 -0.53
C LEU A 169 24.53 41.23 -1.74
N ASP A 170 24.01 40.42 -2.67
CA ASP A 170 24.65 40.14 -3.96
C ASP A 170 24.88 41.40 -4.78
N ARG A 171 23.91 42.32 -4.83
CA ARG A 171 24.03 43.59 -5.56
C ARG A 171 25.11 44.48 -4.94
N PHE A 172 25.14 44.59 -3.61
CA PHE A 172 26.11 45.38 -2.87
C PHE A 172 27.54 44.89 -3.12
N TYR A 173 27.84 43.62 -2.85
CA TYR A 173 29.19 43.09 -3.00
C TYR A 173 29.67 43.00 -4.45
N ARG A 174 28.76 42.84 -5.43
CA ARG A 174 29.10 42.98 -6.86
C ARG A 174 29.62 44.37 -7.24
N SER A 175 29.20 45.40 -6.51
CA SER A 175 29.63 46.79 -6.76
C SER A 175 30.94 47.15 -6.06
N GLN A 176 31.39 46.33 -5.09
CA GLN A 176 32.61 46.59 -4.33
C GLN A 176 33.85 46.02 -5.05
N PRO A 177 34.92 46.82 -5.25
CA PRO A 177 36.15 46.34 -5.87
C PRO A 177 36.83 45.25 -5.03
N GLY A 178 37.28 44.16 -5.66
CA GLY A 178 38.09 43.11 -5.02
C GLY A 178 37.31 41.98 -4.33
N TYR A 179 35.99 42.11 -4.17
CA TYR A 179 35.13 41.04 -3.65
C TYR A 179 34.69 40.09 -4.77
N LYS A 180 34.79 38.79 -4.50
CA LYS A 180 34.35 37.71 -5.39
C LYS A 180 33.51 36.70 -4.62
N LYS A 181 32.70 35.95 -5.36
CA LYS A 181 31.77 34.98 -4.79
C LYS A 181 32.41 33.60 -4.85
N TYR A 182 32.56 32.91 -3.71
CA TYR A 182 33.18 31.59 -3.61
C TYR A 182 32.23 30.57 -3.01
N LYS A 183 32.40 29.30 -3.40
CA LYS A 183 31.54 28.18 -2.97
C LYS A 183 32.36 27.10 -2.25
N ASN A 184 31.81 26.58 -1.15
CA ASN A 184 32.40 25.46 -0.41
C ASN A 184 31.85 24.09 -0.87
N HIS A 185 32.39 23.02 -0.30
CA HIS A 185 31.97 21.63 -0.59
C HIS A 185 30.53 21.30 -0.15
N LEU A 186 29.96 22.04 0.80
CA LEU A 186 28.57 21.91 1.25
C LEU A 186 27.59 22.70 0.37
N GLY A 187 28.11 23.48 -0.57
CA GLY A 187 27.34 24.28 -1.50
C GLY A 187 26.96 25.67 -1.01
N GLU A 188 27.44 26.07 0.17
CA GLU A 188 27.28 27.41 0.70
C GLU A 188 28.14 28.40 -0.08
N VAL A 189 27.63 29.61 -0.26
CA VAL A 189 28.24 30.62 -1.12
C VAL A 189 28.44 31.91 -0.36
N ARG A 190 29.65 32.48 -0.43
CA ARG A 190 30.03 33.67 0.33
C ARG A 190 30.79 34.68 -0.53
N TRP A 191 30.55 35.96 -0.29
CA TRP A 191 31.37 37.05 -0.82
C TRP A 191 32.57 37.28 0.09
N MET A 192 33.76 37.27 -0.49
CA MET A 192 35.01 37.48 0.23
C MET A 192 36.08 38.00 -0.72
N THR A 193 37.12 38.61 -0.17
CA THR A 193 38.29 39.06 -0.93
C THR A 193 39.19 37.87 -1.28
N GLN A 194 40.10 38.07 -2.23
CA GLN A 194 41.07 37.04 -2.61
C GLN A 194 41.97 36.61 -1.43
N GLU A 195 42.43 37.57 -0.62
CA GLU A 195 43.27 37.31 0.55
C GLU A 195 42.53 36.51 1.63
N GLU A 196 41.25 36.82 1.87
CA GLU A 196 40.40 36.06 2.80
C GLU A 196 40.14 34.64 2.31
N PHE A 197 40.02 34.44 0.99
CA PHE A 197 39.82 33.13 0.39
C PHE A 197 41.09 32.27 0.51
N GLU A 198 42.25 32.85 0.24
CA GLU A 198 43.53 32.16 0.39
C GLU A 198 43.88 31.83 1.84
N ALA A 199 43.29 32.55 2.81
CA ALA A 199 43.43 32.28 4.24
C ALA A 199 42.45 31.21 4.78
N GLN A 200 41.51 30.71 3.98
CA GLN A 200 40.46 29.78 4.41
C GLN A 200 40.39 28.53 3.52
N ASP A 201 40.58 27.34 4.12
CA ASP A 201 40.55 26.06 3.40
C ASP A 201 39.13 25.55 3.05
N GLU A 202 38.08 26.20 3.56
CA GLU A 202 36.70 25.70 3.43
C GLU A 202 36.08 25.94 2.06
N PHE A 203 36.45 27.04 1.38
CA PHE A 203 35.92 27.43 0.08
C PHE A 203 36.85 26.96 -1.03
N LEU A 204 36.32 26.31 -2.06
CA LEU A 204 37.12 25.57 -3.04
C LEU A 204 37.10 26.20 -4.43
N GLU A 205 36.02 26.90 -4.79
CA GLU A 205 35.80 27.35 -6.16
C GLU A 205 35.26 28.78 -6.25
N GLU A 206 35.83 29.58 -7.15
CA GLU A 206 35.30 30.90 -7.54
C GLU A 206 34.04 30.72 -8.42
N VAL A 207 32.92 31.30 -8.00
CA VAL A 207 31.66 31.29 -8.73
C VAL A 207 31.68 32.37 -9.81
N LEU A 208 32.17 32.01 -11.00
CA LEU A 208 32.23 32.90 -12.16
C LEU A 208 30.83 33.25 -12.67
N SER A 209 30.60 34.54 -12.93
CA SER A 209 29.37 35.02 -13.57
C SER A 209 29.22 34.50 -15.01
N PRO A 210 27.98 34.42 -15.55
CA PRO A 210 27.75 33.96 -16.93
C PRO A 210 28.54 34.76 -17.98
N ARG A 211 28.70 36.07 -17.78
CA ARG A 211 29.51 36.94 -18.64
C ARG A 211 31.01 36.61 -18.55
N GLN A 212 31.55 36.37 -17.35
CA GLN A 212 32.96 36.02 -17.18
C GLN A 212 33.28 34.63 -17.74
N LYS A 213 32.37 33.66 -17.61
CA LYS A 213 32.48 32.36 -18.29
C LYS A 213 32.51 32.54 -19.81
N ALA A 214 31.63 33.36 -20.36
CA ALA A 214 31.61 33.66 -21.80
C ALA A 214 32.89 34.34 -22.29
N VAL A 215 33.45 35.30 -21.54
CA VAL A 215 34.70 36.00 -21.90
C VAL A 215 35.91 35.05 -21.86
N ARG A 216 36.03 34.18 -20.84
CA ARG A 216 37.09 33.15 -20.79
C ARG A 216 37.00 32.16 -21.95
N ILE A 217 35.79 31.73 -22.32
CA ILE A 217 35.55 30.87 -23.48
C ILE A 217 35.89 31.60 -24.78
N ALA A 218 35.54 32.88 -24.91
CA ALA A 218 35.83 33.69 -26.09
C ALA A 218 37.34 33.92 -26.30
N LEU A 219 38.10 34.17 -25.23
CA LEU A 219 39.56 34.33 -25.29
C LEU A 219 40.28 33.05 -25.74
N LEU A 220 39.75 31.88 -25.39
CA LEU A 220 40.26 30.58 -25.85
C LEU A 220 39.80 30.23 -27.28
N ALA A 221 38.66 30.77 -27.73
CA ALA A 221 38.09 30.49 -29.05
C ALA A 221 38.64 31.39 -30.17
N LEU A 222 39.17 32.58 -29.85
CA LEU A 222 39.66 33.57 -30.81
C LEU A 222 40.79 33.05 -31.74
N PRO A 223 41.81 32.32 -31.26
CA PRO A 223 42.85 31.77 -32.13
C PRO A 223 42.30 30.67 -33.05
N LEU A 224 41.36 29.86 -32.55
CA LEU A 224 40.69 28.79 -33.29
C LEU A 224 39.77 29.31 -34.39
N LEU A 225 39.07 30.44 -34.14
CA LEU A 225 38.23 31.10 -35.14
C LEU A 225 39.04 31.77 -36.24
N LEU A 226 40.22 32.33 -35.95
CA LEU A 226 41.10 32.91 -36.97
C LEU A 226 41.68 31.83 -37.90
N VAL A 227 42.10 30.69 -37.34
CA VAL A 227 42.58 29.55 -38.14
C VAL A 227 41.44 28.92 -38.94
N GLY A 228 40.28 28.72 -38.32
CA GLY A 228 39.09 28.18 -38.99
C GLY A 228 38.53 29.11 -40.07
N GLY A 229 38.57 30.43 -39.85
CA GLY A 229 38.13 31.44 -40.81
C GLY A 229 39.07 31.55 -42.01
N LEU A 230 40.38 31.40 -41.82
CA LEU A 230 41.34 31.36 -42.92
C LEU A 230 41.17 30.09 -43.78
N LEU A 231 40.94 28.94 -43.13
CA LEU A 231 40.66 27.67 -43.82
C LEU A 231 39.30 27.70 -44.53
N TRP A 232 38.28 28.33 -43.93
CA TRP A 232 36.98 28.53 -44.56
C TRP A 232 37.06 29.49 -45.75
N PHE A 233 37.80 30.60 -45.64
CA PHE A 233 37.98 31.54 -46.75
C PHE A 233 38.74 30.91 -47.92
N LEU A 234 39.77 30.10 -47.65
CA LEU A 234 40.46 29.29 -48.66
C LEU A 234 39.55 28.21 -49.28
N TYR A 235 38.63 27.64 -48.50
CA TYR A 235 37.62 26.70 -48.99
C TYR A 235 36.54 27.40 -49.84
N LEU A 236 36.12 28.62 -49.47
CA LEU A 236 35.06 29.35 -50.18
C LEU A 236 35.53 29.98 -51.48
N SER A 237 36.79 30.41 -51.57
CA SER A 237 37.36 30.91 -52.82
C SER A 237 37.52 29.82 -53.88
N GLN A 238 37.38 28.56 -53.50
CA GLN A 238 37.41 27.39 -54.38
C GLN A 238 36.02 26.93 -54.86
N LEU A 239 34.92 27.55 -54.38
CA LEU A 239 33.53 27.09 -54.57
C LEU A 239 32.63 28.05 -55.36
N ALA A 240 33.20 29.08 -56.01
CA ALA A 240 32.45 29.89 -56.97
C ALA A 240 32.42 29.19 -58.34
N GLU A 241 31.82 28.00 -58.38
CA GLU A 241 31.41 27.34 -59.63
C GLU A 241 29.95 27.72 -59.92
N GLU A 242 29.68 28.16 -61.15
CA GLU A 242 28.31 28.35 -61.64
C GLU A 242 27.56 27.02 -61.50
N ILE A 243 26.41 27.02 -60.80
CA ILE A 243 25.66 25.78 -60.55
C ILE A 243 25.22 25.21 -61.90
N PRO A 244 25.69 24.01 -62.29
CA PRO A 244 25.25 23.36 -63.51
C PRO A 244 23.74 23.07 -63.42
N LYS A 245 22.95 23.59 -64.38
CA LYS A 245 21.49 23.35 -64.45
C LYS A 245 21.16 22.39 -65.59
N GLY A 246 20.33 21.40 -65.30
CA GLY A 246 19.61 20.61 -66.31
C GLY A 246 18.17 21.08 -66.45
N HIS A 247 17.39 20.36 -67.25
CA HIS A 247 15.98 20.64 -67.50
C HIS A 247 15.13 19.37 -67.41
N ILE A 248 13.87 19.52 -67.03
CA ILE A 248 12.87 18.45 -67.13
C ILE A 248 11.70 18.87 -68.01
N ILE A 249 11.12 17.89 -68.68
CA ILE A 249 9.84 18.01 -69.37
C ILE A 249 8.89 16.99 -68.79
N VAL A 250 7.81 17.46 -68.17
CA VAL A 250 6.79 16.59 -67.56
C VAL A 250 5.58 16.50 -68.48
N ASP A 251 5.32 15.30 -68.98
CA ASP A 251 4.17 14.96 -69.81
C ASP A 251 3.08 14.35 -68.93
N VAL A 252 1.85 14.82 -69.08
CA VAL A 252 0.69 14.34 -68.31
C VAL A 252 -0.48 14.18 -69.26
N ASN A 253 -1.14 13.02 -69.23
CA ASN A 253 -2.28 12.70 -70.11
C ASN A 253 -3.50 13.63 -69.92
N LYS A 254 -3.54 14.44 -68.86
CA LYS A 254 -4.57 15.44 -68.56
C LYS A 254 -3.92 16.68 -67.95
N GLU A 255 -4.41 17.87 -68.29
CA GLU A 255 -3.91 19.16 -67.76
C GLU A 255 -4.35 19.45 -66.31
N GLN A 256 -4.80 18.43 -65.57
CA GLN A 256 -5.40 18.58 -64.24
C GLN A 256 -4.44 18.04 -63.17
N GLY A 257 -3.48 18.84 -62.70
CA GLY A 257 -2.57 18.44 -61.63
C GLY A 257 -1.54 19.50 -61.25
N HIS A 258 -0.92 19.31 -60.09
CA HIS A 258 0.15 20.14 -59.57
C HIS A 258 1.47 19.39 -59.59
N LEU A 259 2.51 20.00 -60.18
CA LEU A 259 3.86 19.46 -60.20
C LEU A 259 4.59 19.85 -58.90
N TYR A 260 5.19 18.84 -58.27
CA TYR A 260 6.10 19.02 -57.14
C TYR A 260 7.47 18.47 -57.51
N LEU A 261 8.49 19.28 -57.25
CA LEU A 261 9.90 18.95 -57.42
C LEU A 261 10.54 18.96 -56.04
N ASP A 262 11.02 17.80 -55.58
CA ASP A 262 11.51 17.57 -54.22
C ASP A 262 10.54 18.09 -53.15
N GLN A 263 9.25 17.81 -53.34
CA GLN A 263 8.14 18.23 -52.45
C GLN A 263 7.86 19.74 -52.43
N ASN A 264 8.49 20.52 -53.31
CA ASN A 264 8.18 21.94 -53.51
C ASN A 264 7.25 22.13 -54.70
N LEU A 265 6.18 22.90 -54.50
CA LEU A 265 5.20 23.19 -55.55
C LEU A 265 5.82 24.04 -56.65
N VAL A 266 5.79 23.55 -57.89
CA VAL A 266 6.14 24.32 -59.08
C VAL A 266 4.92 25.14 -59.49
N VAL A 267 4.98 26.45 -59.24
CA VAL A 267 3.88 27.37 -59.56
C VAL A 267 3.77 27.55 -61.09
N GLY A 268 2.56 27.45 -61.63
CA GLY A 268 2.33 27.61 -63.07
C GLY A 268 2.79 26.41 -63.91
N PHE A 269 2.55 25.20 -63.42
CA PHE A 269 2.82 23.97 -64.16
C PHE A 269 1.96 23.88 -65.44
N GLU A 270 2.60 23.59 -66.56
CA GLU A 270 2.02 23.34 -67.88
C GLU A 270 2.68 22.06 -68.44
N PRO A 271 1.91 21.05 -68.86
CA PRO A 271 2.48 19.84 -69.46
C PRO A 271 3.33 20.19 -70.68
N ASN A 272 4.40 19.42 -70.91
CA ASN A 272 5.32 19.58 -72.03
C ASN A 272 6.14 20.88 -72.05
N LYS A 273 6.16 21.64 -70.95
CA LYS A 273 7.05 22.79 -70.76
C LYS A 273 8.39 22.38 -70.14
N LEU A 274 9.42 23.15 -70.45
CA LEU A 274 10.77 22.99 -69.92
C LEU A 274 10.87 23.64 -68.53
N TYR A 275 11.30 22.89 -67.53
CA TYR A 275 11.55 23.40 -66.18
C TYR A 275 13.03 23.26 -65.80
N PRO A 276 13.71 24.35 -65.43
CA PRO A 276 15.10 24.27 -64.98
C PRO A 276 15.17 23.63 -63.60
N ILE A 277 16.16 22.76 -63.43
CA ILE A 277 16.43 22.02 -62.18
C ILE A 277 17.94 21.91 -61.99
N GLU A 278 18.38 21.85 -60.74
CA GLU A 278 19.80 21.70 -60.42
C GLU A 278 20.30 20.32 -60.89
N ALA A 279 21.60 20.20 -61.19
CA ALA A 279 22.18 18.89 -61.46
C ALA A 279 22.19 18.06 -60.17
N GLY A 280 21.73 16.82 -60.23
CA GLY A 280 21.58 15.94 -59.07
C GLY A 280 20.40 14.99 -59.17
N ARG A 281 20.17 14.28 -58.07
CA ARG A 281 19.06 13.33 -57.95
C ARG A 281 17.81 14.03 -57.44
N HIS A 282 16.76 14.03 -58.24
CA HIS A 282 15.51 14.73 -57.94
C HIS A 282 14.31 13.79 -57.94
N VAL A 283 13.37 14.05 -57.03
CA VAL A 283 12.09 13.33 -56.95
C VAL A 283 10.99 14.22 -57.50
N ILE A 284 10.29 13.71 -58.51
CA ILE A 284 9.26 14.43 -59.25
C ILE A 284 7.92 13.76 -59.01
N THR A 285 6.93 14.55 -58.61
CA THR A 285 5.59 14.09 -58.26
C THR A 285 4.55 14.97 -58.93
N VAL A 286 3.54 14.37 -59.56
CA VAL A 286 2.33 15.08 -60.00
C VAL A 286 1.17 14.66 -59.11
N ILE A 287 0.50 15.61 -58.46
CA ILE A 287 -0.63 15.35 -57.57
C ILE A 287 -1.88 16.01 -58.13
N SER A 288 -2.99 15.28 -58.15
CA SER A 288 -4.29 15.79 -58.58
C SER A 288 -5.39 15.35 -57.60
N PRO A 289 -6.29 16.23 -57.16
CA PRO A 289 -7.30 15.90 -56.15
C PRO A 289 -8.26 14.76 -56.56
N GLU A 290 -8.61 14.67 -57.84
CA GLU A 290 -9.63 13.75 -58.36
C GLU A 290 -9.05 12.53 -59.10
N TYR A 291 -7.72 12.45 -59.19
CA TYR A 291 -7.03 11.43 -59.97
C TYR A 291 -5.94 10.74 -59.16
N ARG A 292 -5.75 9.45 -59.42
CA ARG A 292 -4.56 8.71 -59.02
C ARG A 292 -3.48 8.89 -60.08
N THR A 293 -2.30 9.33 -59.67
CA THR A 293 -1.12 9.46 -60.53
C THR A 293 -0.34 8.14 -60.58
N ILE A 294 0.06 7.72 -61.77
CA ILE A 294 0.89 6.55 -62.03
C ILE A 294 2.05 6.95 -62.96
N PRO A 295 3.33 6.80 -62.54
CA PRO A 295 3.77 6.41 -61.20
C PRO A 295 3.43 7.48 -60.14
N THR A 296 3.47 7.13 -58.85
CA THR A 296 3.19 8.09 -57.76
C THR A 296 4.31 9.10 -57.58
N ALA A 297 5.55 8.72 -57.89
CA ALA A 297 6.69 9.61 -58.03
C ALA A 297 7.68 8.98 -59.00
N ASP A 298 8.47 9.81 -59.68
CA ASP A 298 9.60 9.37 -60.48
C ASP A 298 10.89 10.00 -59.94
N THR A 299 11.98 9.24 -59.94
CA THR A 299 13.27 9.71 -59.45
C THR A 299 14.24 9.74 -60.61
N VAL A 300 14.78 10.91 -60.89
CA VAL A 300 15.69 11.13 -62.02
C VAL A 300 17.02 11.69 -61.52
N ASP A 301 18.09 11.23 -62.14
CA ASP A 301 19.42 11.79 -61.95
C ASP A 301 19.69 12.70 -63.16
N ILE A 302 19.96 13.98 -62.91
CA ILE A 302 20.07 15.02 -63.94
C ILE A 302 21.50 15.54 -63.94
N GLU A 303 22.15 15.49 -65.10
CA GLU A 303 23.49 16.05 -65.30
C GLU A 303 23.41 17.49 -65.84
N GLU A 304 24.54 18.18 -65.85
CA GLU A 304 24.64 19.55 -66.40
C GLU A 304 24.18 19.60 -67.87
N GLY A 305 23.23 20.49 -68.18
CA GLY A 305 22.72 20.66 -69.55
C GLY A 305 21.78 19.54 -70.04
N ASP A 306 21.54 18.51 -69.23
CA ASP A 306 20.65 17.40 -69.59
C ASP A 306 19.19 17.86 -69.69
N THR A 307 18.38 17.19 -70.51
CA THR A 307 16.93 17.40 -70.58
C THR A 307 16.20 16.06 -70.47
N VAL A 308 15.64 15.79 -69.29
CA VAL A 308 14.97 14.53 -68.99
C VAL A 308 13.46 14.67 -69.17
N ARG A 309 12.85 13.77 -69.98
CA ARG A 309 11.41 13.72 -70.18
C ARG A 309 10.78 12.64 -69.31
N ILE A 310 9.73 13.00 -68.58
CA ILE A 310 9.04 12.14 -67.62
C ILE A 310 7.55 12.18 -67.91
N SER A 311 6.88 11.04 -67.83
CA SER A 311 5.44 10.95 -68.11
C SER A 311 4.66 10.42 -66.92
N PHE A 312 3.56 11.08 -66.59
CA PHE A 312 2.59 10.64 -65.59
C PHE A 312 1.21 10.38 -66.21
N GLN A 313 0.55 9.32 -65.76
CA GLN A 313 -0.82 9.01 -66.11
C GLN A 313 -1.75 9.32 -64.94
N LEU A 314 -2.74 10.19 -65.18
CA LEU A 314 -3.83 10.50 -64.26
C LEU A 314 -5.04 9.61 -64.58
N VAL A 315 -5.38 8.72 -63.64
CA VAL A 315 -6.52 7.80 -63.72
C VAL A 315 -7.60 8.24 -62.72
N PRO A 316 -8.88 8.35 -63.09
CA PRO A 316 -9.93 8.81 -62.18
C PRO A 316 -9.98 7.99 -60.89
N ARG A 317 -10.07 8.66 -59.73
CA ARG A 317 -10.24 8.01 -58.43
C ARG A 317 -11.74 7.77 -58.19
N GLN A 318 -12.15 6.53 -57.91
CA GLN A 318 -13.53 6.25 -57.49
C GLN A 318 -13.75 6.84 -56.08
N LEU A 319 -14.56 7.89 -55.98
CA LEU A 319 -14.73 8.69 -54.76
C LEU A 319 -15.90 8.20 -53.87
N ASP A 320 -16.76 7.37 -54.45
CA ASP A 320 -18.07 6.95 -53.93
C ASP A 320 -17.98 6.08 -52.65
N GLU A 321 -16.77 5.64 -52.30
CA GLU A 321 -16.48 4.74 -51.17
C GLU A 321 -15.50 5.31 -50.14
N THR A 322 -15.22 6.62 -50.17
CA THR A 322 -14.25 7.28 -49.30
C THR A 322 -14.88 8.05 -48.13
N GLY A 323 -14.08 8.39 -47.11
CA GLY A 323 -14.40 9.40 -46.10
C GLY A 323 -13.58 10.68 -46.33
N LEU A 324 -14.14 11.83 -45.96
CA LEU A 324 -13.53 13.14 -46.15
C LEU A 324 -12.70 13.55 -44.92
N VAL A 325 -11.43 13.88 -45.11
CA VAL A 325 -10.55 14.42 -44.07
C VAL A 325 -10.23 15.88 -44.37
N LEU A 326 -10.57 16.76 -43.44
CA LEU A 326 -10.27 18.19 -43.50
C LEU A 326 -9.11 18.49 -42.55
N ILE A 327 -7.98 18.94 -43.09
CA ILE A 327 -6.78 19.25 -42.31
C ILE A 327 -6.69 20.77 -42.12
N GLY A 328 -6.54 21.20 -40.87
CA GLY A 328 -6.32 22.58 -40.49
C GLY A 328 -5.00 22.77 -39.74
N THR A 329 -4.37 23.92 -39.93
CA THR A 329 -3.20 24.36 -39.17
C THR A 329 -3.37 25.80 -38.72
N ASN A 330 -2.50 26.25 -37.80
CA ASN A 330 -2.36 27.67 -37.44
C ASN A 330 -1.46 28.47 -38.40
N THR A 331 -0.82 27.84 -39.39
CA THR A 331 0.01 28.53 -40.40
C THR A 331 -0.11 27.86 -41.76
N ASP A 332 -0.15 28.66 -42.82
CA ASP A 332 -0.22 28.17 -44.19
C ASP A 332 1.14 27.58 -44.66
N ASN A 333 1.13 26.83 -45.77
CA ASN A 333 2.29 26.21 -46.43
C ASN A 333 2.98 25.08 -45.64
N ALA A 334 2.22 24.03 -45.28
CA ALA A 334 2.78 22.80 -44.73
C ALA A 334 2.50 21.62 -45.67
N ASN A 335 3.41 20.66 -45.73
CA ASN A 335 3.29 19.44 -46.53
C ASN A 335 2.51 18.38 -45.75
N ILE A 336 1.59 17.70 -46.42
CA ILE A 336 0.76 16.65 -45.86
C ILE A 336 1.31 15.29 -46.26
N PHE A 337 1.39 14.39 -45.30
CA PHE A 337 1.72 12.99 -45.52
C PHE A 337 0.63 12.11 -44.93
N VAL A 338 0.22 11.08 -45.67
CA VAL A 338 -0.75 10.07 -45.21
C VAL A 338 -0.11 8.70 -45.38
N ASP A 339 -0.04 7.94 -44.28
CA ASP A 339 0.61 6.61 -44.21
C ASP A 339 2.05 6.59 -44.74
N GLY A 340 2.74 7.73 -44.64
CA GLY A 340 4.12 7.92 -45.10
C GLY A 340 4.26 8.38 -46.56
N GLU A 341 3.18 8.41 -47.34
CA GLU A 341 3.18 8.95 -48.71
C GLU A 341 2.90 10.45 -48.71
N PHE A 342 3.48 11.18 -49.66
CA PHE A 342 3.29 12.62 -49.82
C PHE A 342 1.96 12.91 -50.56
N TYR A 343 1.08 13.69 -49.94
CA TYR A 343 -0.27 14.00 -50.45
C TYR A 343 -0.43 15.47 -50.90
N GLY A 344 0.68 16.21 -51.00
CA GLY A 344 0.69 17.61 -51.44
C GLY A 344 0.77 18.60 -50.29
N ASP A 345 0.74 19.89 -50.63
CA ASP A 345 0.73 20.97 -49.64
C ASP A 345 -0.69 21.29 -49.13
N LEU A 346 -0.78 21.82 -47.92
CA LEU A 346 -2.03 22.13 -47.23
C LEU A 346 -2.88 23.19 -47.94
N LYS A 347 -2.25 24.15 -48.63
CA LYS A 347 -2.97 25.24 -49.30
C LYS A 347 -3.78 24.69 -50.48
N THR A 348 -3.22 23.72 -51.18
CA THR A 348 -3.81 23.14 -52.39
C THR A 348 -4.59 21.84 -52.10
N HIS A 349 -4.17 21.06 -51.10
CA HIS A 349 -4.66 19.71 -50.85
C HIS A 349 -5.16 19.49 -49.40
N GLY A 350 -5.58 20.53 -48.67
CA GLY A 350 -6.09 20.41 -47.30
C GLY A 350 -7.42 19.64 -47.12
N ARG A 351 -8.01 19.15 -48.22
CA ARG A 351 -9.22 18.32 -48.25
C ARG A 351 -8.87 16.99 -48.91
N LEU A 352 -8.86 15.90 -48.14
CA LEU A 352 -8.44 14.58 -48.60
C LEU A 352 -9.59 13.59 -48.58
N ASN A 353 -9.71 12.79 -49.65
CA ASN A 353 -10.62 11.64 -49.68
C ASN A 353 -9.81 10.37 -49.42
N LEU A 354 -10.02 9.73 -48.28
CA LEU A 354 -9.30 8.53 -47.84
C LEU A 354 -10.22 7.31 -47.80
N THR A 355 -9.65 6.13 -48.00
CA THR A 355 -10.39 4.87 -47.89
C THR A 355 -10.85 4.61 -46.44
N PRO A 356 -11.92 3.81 -46.21
CA PRO A 356 -12.30 3.43 -44.86
C PRO A 356 -11.22 2.55 -44.20
N GLY A 357 -10.92 2.83 -42.93
CA GLY A 357 -9.87 2.14 -42.17
C GLY A 357 -8.92 3.08 -41.43
N PRO A 358 -7.93 2.53 -40.71
CA PRO A 358 -6.96 3.31 -39.96
C PRO A 358 -5.95 3.98 -40.89
N HIS A 359 -5.82 5.30 -40.75
CA HIS A 359 -4.87 6.14 -41.49
C HIS A 359 -4.06 7.01 -40.52
N THR A 360 -2.77 7.20 -40.81
CA THR A 360 -1.90 8.11 -40.06
C THR A 360 -1.59 9.34 -40.89
N VAL A 361 -1.96 10.52 -40.38
CA VAL A 361 -1.77 11.81 -41.05
C VAL A 361 -0.70 12.61 -40.32
N ILE A 362 0.26 13.14 -41.08
CA ILE A 362 1.36 13.97 -40.58
C ILE A 362 1.40 15.27 -41.39
N VAL A 363 1.58 16.39 -40.70
CA VAL A 363 1.82 17.69 -41.33
C VAL A 363 3.22 18.17 -40.99
N ARG A 364 4.01 18.48 -42.03
CA ARG A 364 5.41 18.90 -41.90
C ARG A 364 5.61 20.28 -42.52
N LYS A 365 6.34 21.14 -41.81
CA LYS A 365 6.81 22.43 -42.34
C LYS A 365 8.26 22.63 -41.92
N GLU A 366 9.12 23.02 -42.85
CA GLU A 366 10.54 23.22 -42.54
C GLU A 366 10.71 24.24 -41.41
N GLY A 367 11.60 23.94 -40.45
CA GLY A 367 11.85 24.80 -39.29
C GLY A 367 10.70 24.87 -38.28
N HIS A 368 9.67 24.03 -38.40
CA HIS A 368 8.53 24.00 -37.48
C HIS A 368 8.30 22.58 -36.93
N VAL A 369 7.76 22.50 -35.71
CA VAL A 369 7.32 21.25 -35.06
C VAL A 369 5.81 21.28 -34.94
N SER A 370 5.16 20.18 -35.30
CA SER A 370 3.71 19.97 -35.15
C SER A 370 3.35 19.41 -33.78
N GLU A 371 2.29 19.95 -33.19
CA GLU A 371 1.64 19.44 -31.99
C GLU A 371 0.14 19.21 -32.30
N PRO A 372 -0.35 17.96 -32.28
CA PRO A 372 0.42 16.72 -32.12
C PRO A 372 1.34 16.44 -33.34
N PRO A 373 2.38 15.59 -33.19
CA PRO A 373 3.31 15.28 -34.29
C PRO A 373 2.64 14.49 -35.43
N GLN A 374 1.64 13.68 -35.11
CA GLN A 374 0.82 12.91 -36.05
C GLN A 374 -0.59 12.69 -35.48
N HIS A 375 -1.56 12.41 -36.35
CA HIS A 375 -2.89 11.93 -35.99
C HIS A 375 -3.10 10.52 -36.56
N THR A 376 -3.58 9.58 -35.75
CA THR A 376 -4.05 8.27 -36.23
C THR A 376 -5.56 8.26 -36.12
N VAL A 377 -6.25 8.15 -37.26
CA VAL A 377 -7.71 8.21 -37.35
C VAL A 377 -8.25 7.00 -38.08
N ASN A 378 -9.41 6.52 -37.64
CA ASN A 378 -10.14 5.47 -38.34
C ASN A 378 -11.23 6.12 -39.21
N ILE A 379 -11.05 6.09 -40.53
CA ILE A 379 -11.97 6.71 -41.48
C ILE A 379 -13.15 5.78 -41.74
N VAL A 380 -14.37 6.32 -41.71
CA VAL A 380 -15.61 5.61 -42.03
C VAL A 380 -16.17 6.17 -43.35
N LYS A 381 -16.76 5.29 -44.18
CA LYS A 381 -17.35 5.70 -45.48
C LYS A 381 -18.39 6.80 -45.29
N GLY A 382 -18.24 7.90 -46.04
CA GLY A 382 -19.14 9.06 -45.99
C GLY A 382 -18.99 9.98 -44.76
N ASP A 383 -18.11 9.65 -43.81
CA ASP A 383 -17.85 10.50 -42.64
C ASP A 383 -16.92 11.67 -43.00
N THR A 384 -17.01 12.77 -42.24
CA THR A 384 -16.10 13.92 -42.35
C THR A 384 -15.29 14.09 -41.07
N THR A 385 -14.00 13.72 -41.11
CA THR A 385 -13.07 13.87 -39.99
C THR A 385 -12.29 15.19 -40.12
N ARG A 386 -12.22 15.97 -39.05
CA ARG A 386 -11.42 17.21 -38.99
C ARG A 386 -10.18 16.99 -38.15
N LEU A 387 -9.01 17.26 -38.72
CA LEU A 387 -7.72 17.18 -38.06
C LEU A 387 -7.13 18.58 -37.91
N PHE A 388 -6.63 18.91 -36.72
CA PHE A 388 -5.95 20.16 -36.48
C PHE A 388 -4.52 19.93 -35.96
N PHE A 389 -3.55 20.63 -36.56
CA PHE A 389 -2.13 20.59 -36.18
C PHE A 389 -1.64 22.00 -35.80
N LYS A 390 -1.09 22.15 -34.60
CA LYS A 390 -0.47 23.41 -34.16
C LYS A 390 1.02 23.37 -34.46
N LEU A 391 1.46 24.17 -35.43
CA LEU A 391 2.87 24.34 -35.81
C LEU A 391 3.53 25.45 -34.99
N LYS A 392 4.65 25.14 -34.33
CA LYS A 392 5.50 26.10 -33.61
C LYS A 392 6.88 26.17 -34.28
N GLN A 393 7.49 27.35 -34.34
CA GLN A 393 8.86 27.48 -34.82
C GLN A 393 9.80 26.67 -33.92
N ALA A 394 10.61 25.81 -34.53
CA ALA A 394 11.68 25.13 -33.84
C ALA A 394 12.70 26.18 -33.39
N LYS A 395 12.95 26.31 -32.09
CA LYS A 395 14.08 27.13 -31.59
C LYS A 395 15.34 26.59 -32.28
N ALA A 396 16.07 27.46 -32.97
CA ALA A 396 17.20 27.11 -33.80
C ALA A 396 18.32 26.40 -33.00
N THR A 397 18.17 25.09 -32.81
CA THR A 397 19.29 24.18 -32.61
C THR A 397 19.90 23.96 -33.99
N ARG A 398 21.19 24.25 -34.06
CA ARG A 398 22.11 24.03 -35.19
C ARG A 398 21.63 22.92 -36.12
N ARG A 399 21.38 23.27 -37.39
CA ARG A 399 21.02 22.32 -38.47
C ARG A 399 21.95 21.10 -38.42
N LEU A 400 21.42 19.97 -37.94
CA LEU A 400 21.88 18.64 -38.33
C LEU A 400 20.98 18.23 -39.48
N SER A 401 21.40 18.58 -40.70
CA SER A 401 20.93 17.93 -41.92
C SER A 401 21.19 16.43 -41.78
N GLY A 402 20.13 15.62 -41.87
CA GLY A 402 20.23 14.16 -41.90
C GLY A 402 19.48 13.38 -40.81
N PHE A 403 18.46 13.98 -40.16
CA PHE A 403 17.49 13.25 -39.32
C PHE A 403 16.21 13.01 -40.13
N ASN A 404 16.00 11.77 -40.57
CA ASN A 404 14.75 11.33 -41.18
C ASN A 404 14.05 10.35 -40.21
N PRO A 405 12.98 10.75 -39.50
CA PRO A 405 12.32 9.92 -38.49
C PRO A 405 11.68 8.63 -39.03
N LEU A 406 11.62 8.45 -40.35
CA LEU A 406 11.18 7.20 -40.99
C LEU A 406 12.31 6.17 -41.17
N THR A 407 13.58 6.62 -41.23
CA THR A 407 14.75 5.75 -41.45
C THR A 407 15.73 5.76 -40.27
N ASP A 408 15.77 6.84 -39.50
CA ASP A 408 16.57 7.01 -38.29
C ASP A 408 15.78 6.52 -37.07
N VAL A 409 15.53 5.21 -37.05
CA VAL A 409 14.79 4.52 -36.01
C VAL A 409 15.62 3.44 -35.34
N GLY A 410 15.34 3.20 -34.06
CA GLY A 410 15.97 2.20 -33.22
C GLY A 410 14.95 1.32 -32.49
N PHE A 411 15.49 0.54 -31.55
CA PHE A 411 14.78 -0.45 -30.77
C PHE A 411 14.94 -0.16 -29.28
N ILE A 412 13.85 -0.25 -28.52
CA ILE A 412 13.89 -0.16 -27.06
C ILE A 412 13.44 -1.49 -26.48
N GLU A 413 14.35 -2.22 -25.84
CA GLU A 413 14.05 -3.45 -25.13
C GLU A 413 13.63 -3.11 -23.69
N VAL A 414 12.36 -3.33 -23.35
CA VAL A 414 11.81 -3.08 -22.02
C VAL A 414 11.76 -4.40 -21.26
N LYS A 415 12.51 -4.49 -20.15
CA LYS A 415 12.56 -5.68 -19.30
C LYS A 415 12.07 -5.41 -17.90
N THR A 416 11.45 -6.42 -17.33
CA THR A 416 10.95 -6.44 -15.97
C THR A 416 11.32 -7.74 -15.28
N ASN A 417 11.59 -7.69 -13.97
CA ASN A 417 11.73 -8.90 -13.16
C ASN A 417 10.44 -9.77 -13.13
N VAL A 418 9.27 -9.17 -13.41
CA VAL A 418 7.99 -9.88 -13.53
C VAL A 418 7.32 -9.57 -14.87
N LYS A 419 7.14 -10.60 -15.71
CA LYS A 419 6.53 -10.47 -17.05
C LYS A 419 5.11 -9.89 -17.01
N GLY A 420 4.71 -9.25 -18.10
CA GLY A 420 3.34 -8.86 -18.38
C GLY A 420 2.96 -7.45 -17.93
N ALA A 421 3.93 -6.57 -17.62
CA ALA A 421 3.64 -5.18 -17.26
C ALA A 421 3.35 -4.35 -18.52
N ARG A 422 2.29 -3.53 -18.50
CA ARG A 422 1.93 -2.61 -19.57
C ARG A 422 3.06 -1.58 -19.74
N ILE A 423 3.47 -1.34 -20.98
CA ILE A 423 4.54 -0.40 -21.32
C ILE A 423 3.91 0.94 -21.74
N ILE A 424 4.43 2.04 -21.22
CA ILE A 424 4.05 3.41 -21.57
C ILE A 424 5.29 4.08 -22.14
N LEU A 425 5.18 4.68 -23.33
CA LEU A 425 6.27 5.38 -24.03
C LEU A 425 5.88 6.84 -24.21
N ASP A 426 6.73 7.75 -23.76
CA ASP A 426 6.56 9.21 -23.85
C ASP A 426 5.19 9.69 -23.32
N GLY A 427 4.73 9.08 -22.22
CA GLY A 427 3.44 9.36 -21.59
C GLY A 427 2.22 8.75 -22.28
N GLN A 428 2.41 7.99 -23.38
CA GLN A 428 1.32 7.31 -24.08
C GLN A 428 1.34 5.79 -23.80
N PRO A 429 0.23 5.19 -23.36
CA PRO A 429 0.16 3.76 -23.14
C PRO A 429 0.30 3.02 -24.47
N THR A 430 1.16 2.01 -24.51
CA THR A 430 1.28 1.11 -25.66
C THR A 430 0.36 -0.10 -25.48
N ASN A 431 0.11 -0.83 -26.56
CA ASN A 431 -0.62 -2.10 -26.51
C ASN A 431 0.30 -3.30 -26.14
N PHE A 432 1.56 -3.04 -25.79
CA PHE A 432 2.56 -4.08 -25.52
C PHE A 432 2.82 -4.27 -24.02
N LYS A 433 3.24 -5.48 -23.65
CA LYS A 433 3.55 -5.87 -22.27
C LYS A 433 4.98 -6.43 -22.16
N SER A 434 5.70 -6.11 -21.10
CA SER A 434 7.07 -6.58 -20.84
C SER A 434 7.15 -8.12 -20.75
N ASP A 435 8.25 -8.78 -21.08
CA ASP A 435 9.48 -8.29 -21.71
C ASP A 435 9.25 -8.10 -23.22
N TYR A 436 9.43 -6.89 -23.74
CA TYR A 436 9.10 -6.57 -25.14
C TYR A 436 10.12 -5.63 -25.77
N VAL A 437 10.33 -5.78 -27.08
CA VAL A 437 11.19 -4.89 -27.87
C VAL A 437 10.31 -3.97 -28.72
N LEU A 438 10.18 -2.71 -28.29
CA LEU A 438 9.56 -1.66 -29.08
C LEU A 438 10.43 -1.39 -30.31
N GLN A 439 9.81 -1.39 -31.50
CA GLN A 439 10.52 -1.27 -32.78
C GLN A 439 10.15 0.04 -33.46
N ARG A 440 11.03 0.49 -34.36
CA ARG A 440 10.83 1.70 -35.16
C ARG A 440 10.64 2.97 -34.30
N ILE A 441 11.34 3.04 -33.17
CA ILE A 441 11.31 4.22 -32.31
C ILE A 441 12.28 5.25 -32.87
N PRO A 442 11.85 6.49 -33.17
CA PRO A 442 12.74 7.51 -33.71
C PRO A 442 14.00 7.70 -32.86
N TYR A 443 15.12 8.07 -33.47
CA TYR A 443 16.26 8.54 -32.69
C TYR A 443 15.88 9.81 -31.89
N GLY A 444 16.38 9.94 -30.68
CA GLY A 444 15.91 10.95 -29.74
C GLY A 444 15.94 10.47 -28.29
N LYS A 445 15.50 11.34 -27.38
CA LYS A 445 15.28 10.98 -25.97
C LYS A 445 13.85 10.49 -25.81
N HIS A 446 13.68 9.35 -25.14
CA HIS A 446 12.39 8.75 -24.85
C HIS A 446 12.25 8.43 -23.37
N ILE A 447 11.06 8.58 -22.84
CA ILE A 447 10.70 8.22 -21.46
C ILE A 447 9.88 6.94 -21.49
N ILE A 448 10.34 5.92 -20.78
CA ILE A 448 9.65 4.64 -20.63
C ILE A 448 9.12 4.53 -19.20
N GLN A 449 7.90 4.04 -19.06
CA GLN A 449 7.29 3.65 -17.79
C GLN A 449 6.67 2.25 -17.95
N VAL A 450 6.54 1.51 -16.85
CA VAL A 450 5.85 0.22 -16.82
C VAL A 450 4.85 0.15 -15.69
N GLU A 451 3.71 -0.49 -15.94
CA GLU A 451 2.62 -0.59 -14.97
C GLU A 451 2.08 -2.02 -14.89
N LYS A 452 1.88 -2.54 -13.69
CA LYS A 452 1.31 -3.86 -13.46
C LYS A 452 0.47 -3.90 -12.19
N ASP A 453 -0.73 -4.43 -12.30
CA ASP A 453 -1.68 -4.52 -11.19
C ASP A 453 -1.07 -5.26 -9.99
N GLY A 454 -1.13 -4.62 -8.81
CA GLY A 454 -0.59 -5.17 -7.57
C GLY A 454 0.94 -5.09 -7.45
N TYR A 455 1.62 -4.32 -8.30
CA TYR A 455 3.06 -4.09 -8.23
C TYR A 455 3.39 -2.59 -8.30
N LYS A 456 4.50 -2.19 -7.67
CA LYS A 456 5.12 -0.87 -7.84
C LYS A 456 6.43 -1.00 -8.60
N ALA A 457 6.62 -0.17 -9.63
CA ALA A 457 7.83 -0.14 -10.44
C ALA A 457 8.93 0.73 -9.83
N TYR A 458 10.18 0.28 -9.93
CA TYR A 458 11.37 1.06 -9.61
C TYR A 458 12.45 0.86 -10.68
N PRO A 459 13.01 1.95 -11.25
CA PRO A 459 12.55 3.33 -11.10
C PRO A 459 11.13 3.52 -11.66
N GLU A 460 10.43 4.59 -11.29
CA GLU A 460 9.08 4.87 -11.81
C GLU A 460 9.12 5.14 -13.32
N GLU A 461 10.19 5.78 -13.81
CA GLU A 461 10.46 6.01 -15.23
C GLU A 461 11.93 5.84 -15.60
N ARG A 462 12.19 5.55 -16.87
CA ARG A 462 13.53 5.45 -17.47
C ARG A 462 13.63 6.36 -18.69
N VAL A 463 14.63 7.23 -18.71
CA VAL A 463 14.97 8.00 -19.91
C VAL A 463 16.02 7.26 -20.72
N VAL A 464 15.74 6.98 -21.98
CA VAL A 464 16.65 6.33 -22.94
C VAL A 464 16.95 7.25 -24.12
N HIS A 465 18.14 7.10 -24.71
CA HIS A 465 18.54 7.91 -25.86
C HIS A 465 18.93 7.00 -27.03
N LEU A 466 18.22 7.15 -28.15
CA LEU A 466 18.51 6.45 -29.39
C LEU A 466 19.22 7.39 -30.36
N ASP A 467 20.28 6.89 -30.99
CA ASP A 467 21.01 7.61 -32.04
C ASP A 467 21.63 6.63 -33.05
N LYS A 468 22.38 7.16 -34.03
CA LYS A 468 23.01 6.34 -35.09
C LYS A 468 24.02 5.32 -34.56
N SER A 469 24.66 5.60 -33.41
CA SER A 469 25.60 4.70 -32.73
C SER A 469 24.91 3.74 -31.76
N ASN A 470 23.78 4.16 -31.18
CA ASN A 470 23.04 3.41 -30.18
C ASN A 470 21.62 3.09 -30.66
N LYS A 471 21.53 2.20 -31.66
CA LYS A 471 20.27 1.83 -32.33
C LYS A 471 19.40 0.89 -31.50
N LYS A 472 19.93 0.30 -30.43
CA LYS A 472 19.19 -0.59 -29.53
C LYS A 472 19.55 -0.28 -28.08
N VAL A 473 18.57 0.11 -27.28
CA VAL A 473 18.76 0.44 -25.86
C VAL A 473 17.84 -0.40 -25.00
N GLN A 474 18.30 -0.78 -23.80
CA GLN A 474 17.52 -1.52 -22.82
C GLN A 474 17.01 -0.59 -21.71
N ALA A 475 15.75 -0.74 -21.33
CA ALA A 475 15.12 -0.09 -20.20
C ALA A 475 14.67 -1.15 -19.18
N ASP A 476 15.40 -1.23 -18.06
CA ASP A 476 15.14 -2.21 -17.00
C ASP A 476 14.35 -1.62 -15.85
N PHE A 477 13.35 -2.38 -15.40
CA PHE A 477 12.49 -2.07 -14.28
C PHE A 477 12.40 -3.24 -13.29
N THR A 478 12.37 -2.90 -12.00
CA THR A 478 12.09 -3.85 -10.92
C THR A 478 10.69 -3.58 -10.39
N LEU A 479 9.80 -4.56 -10.51
CA LEU A 479 8.46 -4.55 -9.97
C LEU A 479 8.45 -5.26 -8.61
N THR A 480 8.04 -4.53 -7.57
CA THR A 480 7.87 -5.05 -6.21
C THR A 480 6.38 -5.27 -5.96
N ALA A 481 5.99 -6.48 -5.56
CA ALA A 481 4.59 -6.77 -5.26
C ALA A 481 4.11 -5.90 -4.09
N LEU A 482 2.89 -5.38 -4.19
CA LEU A 482 2.24 -4.61 -3.12
C LEU A 482 1.45 -5.50 -2.16
N PHE A 483 1.20 -6.74 -2.57
CA PHE A 483 0.43 -7.71 -1.80
C PHE A 483 1.13 -9.08 -1.81
N ARG A 484 0.83 -9.89 -0.80
CA ARG A 484 1.28 -11.27 -0.69
C ARG A 484 0.19 -12.17 -0.14
N VAL A 485 0.08 -13.37 -0.69
CA VAL A 485 -0.79 -14.41 -0.13
C VAL A 485 -0.15 -14.99 1.12
N ILE A 486 -0.88 -14.92 2.24
CA ILE A 486 -0.47 -15.46 3.53
C ILE A 486 -1.50 -16.48 4.05
N SER A 487 -1.05 -17.40 4.90
CA SER A 487 -1.85 -18.37 5.61
C SER A 487 -1.78 -18.09 7.11
N LEU A 488 -2.93 -17.96 7.77
CA LEU A 488 -3.02 -17.90 9.23
C LEU A 488 -3.72 -19.16 9.72
N ARG A 489 -3.21 -19.77 10.79
CA ARG A 489 -3.84 -20.97 11.37
C ARG A 489 -3.83 -20.89 12.89
N THR A 490 -4.93 -21.27 13.52
CA THR A 490 -5.00 -21.50 14.96
C THR A 490 -4.84 -22.99 15.25
N VAL A 491 -4.15 -23.30 16.34
CA VAL A 491 -3.99 -24.67 16.86
C VAL A 491 -4.10 -24.65 18.39
N PRO A 492 -4.55 -25.74 19.03
CA PRO A 492 -5.13 -26.93 18.40
C PRO A 492 -6.61 -26.75 18.01
N VAL A 493 -7.26 -25.69 18.49
CA VAL A 493 -8.68 -25.40 18.23
C VAL A 493 -8.90 -24.34 17.17
N ASP A 494 -10.08 -24.38 16.55
CA ASP A 494 -10.53 -23.42 15.55
C ASP A 494 -11.17 -22.18 16.18
N GLY A 495 -10.34 -21.18 16.50
CA GLY A 495 -10.77 -19.85 16.93
C GLY A 495 -11.15 -18.94 15.76
N MET A 496 -12.00 -17.93 15.99
CA MET A 496 -12.21 -16.88 14.99
C MET A 496 -10.96 -16.03 14.89
N ILE A 497 -10.50 -15.80 13.66
CA ILE A 497 -9.33 -14.97 13.33
C ILE A 497 -9.83 -13.61 12.89
N TYR A 498 -9.32 -12.57 13.55
CA TYR A 498 -9.55 -11.17 13.20
C TYR A 498 -8.26 -10.58 12.68
N LEU A 499 -8.32 -10.00 11.48
CA LEU A 499 -7.21 -9.30 10.87
C LEU A 499 -7.58 -7.82 10.75
N ASP A 500 -6.73 -6.95 11.30
CA ASP A 500 -6.93 -5.49 11.35
C ASP A 500 -8.33 -5.12 11.89
N GLY A 501 -8.79 -5.87 12.90
CA GLY A 501 -10.10 -5.68 13.54
C GLY A 501 -11.28 -6.34 12.82
N LYS A 502 -11.09 -6.87 11.60
CA LYS A 502 -12.14 -7.54 10.83
C LYS A 502 -12.06 -9.06 10.96
N GLN A 503 -13.19 -9.72 11.22
CA GLN A 503 -13.25 -11.18 11.19
C GLN A 503 -13.02 -11.69 9.75
N VAL A 504 -12.04 -12.58 9.56
CA VAL A 504 -11.68 -13.11 8.24
C VAL A 504 -11.92 -14.60 8.08
N ALA A 505 -11.82 -15.39 9.17
CA ALA A 505 -12.02 -16.83 9.11
C ALA A 505 -12.23 -17.45 10.52
N LYS A 506 -12.52 -18.75 10.55
CA LYS A 506 -12.47 -19.61 11.73
C LYS A 506 -11.42 -20.69 11.50
N GLY A 507 -10.46 -20.85 12.41
CA GLY A 507 -9.41 -21.88 12.37
C GLY A 507 -8.29 -21.60 11.36
N ARG A 508 -8.63 -21.35 10.09
CA ARG A 508 -7.65 -21.12 9.03
C ARG A 508 -8.10 -20.03 8.06
N PHE A 509 -7.19 -19.11 7.76
CA PHE A 509 -7.33 -18.09 6.73
C PHE A 509 -6.26 -18.27 5.65
N LYS A 510 -6.62 -18.08 4.38
CA LYS A 510 -5.67 -17.93 3.27
C LYS A 510 -6.15 -16.81 2.37
N GLY A 511 -5.36 -15.74 2.25
CA GLY A 511 -5.77 -14.56 1.49
C GLY A 511 -4.59 -13.64 1.17
N SER A 512 -4.83 -12.71 0.23
CA SER A 512 -3.84 -11.71 -0.17
C SER A 512 -3.90 -10.52 0.77
N LEU A 513 -2.78 -10.18 1.41
CA LEU A 513 -2.63 -9.00 2.27
C LEU A 513 -1.64 -8.02 1.67
N PRO A 514 -1.84 -6.71 1.88
CA PRO A 514 -0.82 -5.72 1.59
C PRO A 514 0.52 -6.08 2.24
N LEU A 515 1.62 -5.59 1.68
CA LEU A 515 2.89 -5.61 2.39
C LEU A 515 2.86 -4.61 3.54
N GLY A 516 3.50 -4.96 4.65
CA GLY A 516 3.55 -4.13 5.86
C GLY A 516 2.99 -4.84 7.09
N LYS A 517 2.69 -4.05 8.12
CA LYS A 517 2.27 -4.56 9.43
C LYS A 517 0.76 -4.76 9.48
N HIS A 518 0.34 -5.95 9.88
CA HIS A 518 -1.07 -6.31 10.10
C HIS A 518 -1.26 -6.82 11.53
N THR A 519 -2.39 -6.48 12.13
CA THR A 519 -2.72 -6.90 13.49
C THR A 519 -3.62 -8.13 13.44
N VAL A 520 -3.25 -9.18 14.16
CA VAL A 520 -4.02 -10.42 14.27
C VAL A 520 -4.52 -10.58 15.70
N ASP A 521 -5.82 -10.84 15.84
CA ASP A 521 -6.51 -11.09 17.10
C ASP A 521 -7.42 -12.32 16.98
N PHE A 522 -7.87 -12.84 18.12
CA PHE A 522 -8.55 -14.13 18.21
C PHE A 522 -9.75 -14.08 19.14
N SER A 523 -10.78 -14.90 18.86
CA SER A 523 -11.90 -15.06 19.78
C SER A 523 -11.55 -15.89 21.00
N GLU A 524 -12.32 -15.73 22.07
CA GLU A 524 -12.34 -16.72 23.15
C GLU A 524 -12.82 -18.07 22.62
N VAL A 525 -12.25 -19.15 23.15
CA VAL A 525 -12.69 -20.53 22.90
C VAL A 525 -12.81 -21.20 24.27
N PRO A 526 -13.94 -21.86 24.60
CA PRO A 526 -14.11 -22.53 25.89
C PRO A 526 -12.97 -23.50 26.20
N PHE A 527 -12.49 -23.49 27.45
CA PHE A 527 -11.34 -24.29 27.92
C PHE A 527 -9.99 -23.93 27.30
N TYR A 528 -9.87 -22.80 26.62
CA TYR A 528 -8.59 -22.36 26.09
C TYR A 528 -8.29 -20.91 26.41
N LYS A 529 -7.02 -20.65 26.70
CA LYS A 529 -6.46 -19.30 26.70
C LYS A 529 -6.13 -18.92 25.27
N LYS A 530 -6.74 -17.85 24.77
CA LYS A 530 -6.40 -17.33 23.44
C LYS A 530 -4.99 -16.75 23.38
N PRO A 531 -4.34 -16.78 22.20
CA PRO A 531 -3.10 -16.03 21.99
C PRO A 531 -3.33 -14.53 22.23
N HIS A 532 -2.29 -13.83 22.67
CA HIS A 532 -2.32 -12.37 22.72
C HIS A 532 -2.46 -11.80 21.29
N LYS A 533 -3.07 -10.60 21.18
CA LYS A 533 -3.06 -9.81 19.94
C LYS A 533 -1.61 -9.58 19.49
N GLN A 534 -1.31 -9.89 18.24
CA GLN A 534 0.03 -9.85 17.67
C GLN A 534 0.05 -9.02 16.38
N THR A 535 1.20 -8.43 16.07
CA THR A 535 1.42 -7.78 14.78
C THR A 535 2.33 -8.66 13.92
N ILE A 536 1.84 -9.05 12.74
CA ILE A 536 2.64 -9.73 11.73
C ILE A 536 3.16 -8.71 10.72
N ASP A 537 4.36 -8.93 10.19
CA ASP A 537 4.97 -8.09 9.15
C ASP A 537 5.03 -8.89 7.84
N VAL A 538 4.15 -8.54 6.90
CA VAL A 538 4.03 -9.18 5.60
C VAL A 538 5.04 -8.55 4.65
N ARG A 539 6.11 -9.29 4.36
CA ARG A 539 7.20 -8.89 3.45
C ARG A 539 7.21 -9.75 2.20
N THR A 540 7.94 -9.35 1.16
CA THR A 540 8.10 -10.15 -0.06
C THR A 540 8.81 -11.49 0.19
N ASP A 541 9.76 -11.52 1.13
CA ASP A 541 10.63 -12.65 1.48
C ASP A 541 10.35 -13.26 2.85
N GLY A 542 9.39 -12.70 3.61
CA GLY A 542 8.99 -13.19 4.94
C GLY A 542 8.31 -14.57 4.94
N PRO A 543 7.84 -15.03 6.12
CA PRO A 543 7.07 -16.26 6.21
C PRO A 543 5.70 -16.12 5.52
N GLY A 544 5.29 -17.17 4.79
CA GLY A 544 3.98 -17.23 4.14
C GLY A 544 2.89 -17.86 5.03
N GLU A 545 3.27 -18.43 6.18
CA GLU A 545 2.37 -19.05 7.13
C GLU A 545 2.68 -18.60 8.54
N PHE A 546 1.63 -18.26 9.29
CA PHE A 546 1.70 -17.90 10.70
C PHE A 546 0.78 -18.82 11.49
N VAL A 547 1.31 -19.44 12.55
CA VAL A 547 0.58 -20.38 13.40
C VAL A 547 0.44 -19.78 14.79
N PHE A 548 -0.78 -19.72 15.29
CA PHE A 548 -1.12 -19.16 16.59
C PHE A 548 -1.66 -20.25 17.51
N ARG A 549 -1.10 -20.34 18.71
CA ARG A 549 -1.39 -21.43 19.64
C ARG A 549 -2.30 -20.96 20.77
N TYR A 550 -3.47 -21.57 20.87
CA TYR A 550 -4.30 -21.55 22.07
C TYR A 550 -3.70 -22.50 23.09
N SER A 551 -3.72 -22.13 24.38
CA SER A 551 -3.24 -22.99 25.47
C SER A 551 -4.41 -23.62 26.20
N ASN A 552 -4.37 -24.92 26.43
CA ASN A 552 -5.39 -25.63 27.17
C ASN A 552 -5.53 -25.06 28.61
N LEU A 553 -6.77 -24.82 29.03
CA LEU A 553 -7.18 -24.39 30.37
C LEU A 553 -8.21 -25.35 30.98
N PHE A 554 -8.38 -26.54 30.41
CA PHE A 554 -9.25 -27.57 30.96
C PHE A 554 -8.75 -27.91 32.37
N SER A 555 -9.64 -27.77 33.35
CA SER A 555 -9.34 -28.11 34.74
C SER A 555 -10.59 -28.58 35.46
N VAL A 556 -10.49 -29.68 36.18
CA VAL A 556 -11.55 -30.21 37.06
C VAL A 556 -10.96 -30.53 38.41
N TYR A 557 -11.55 -29.97 39.47
CA TYR A 557 -11.15 -30.21 40.86
C TYR A 557 -12.23 -30.98 41.61
N PHE A 558 -11.82 -32.01 42.35
CA PHE A 558 -12.68 -32.81 43.20
C PHE A 558 -12.27 -32.66 44.65
N THR A 559 -13.26 -32.39 45.50
CA THR A 559 -13.13 -32.26 46.95
C THR A 559 -14.29 -32.99 47.64
N PRO A 560 -14.23 -33.24 48.96
CA PRO A 560 -15.39 -33.80 49.67
C PRO A 560 -16.67 -32.96 49.53
N LYS A 561 -16.53 -31.64 49.33
CA LYS A 561 -17.65 -30.71 49.15
C LYS A 561 -18.27 -30.73 47.74
N GLY A 562 -17.60 -31.35 46.76
CA GLY A 562 -18.08 -31.42 45.39
C GLY A 562 -17.01 -31.12 44.34
N VAL A 563 -17.49 -30.80 43.12
CA VAL A 563 -16.66 -30.65 41.91
C VAL A 563 -16.70 -29.21 41.39
N GLN A 564 -15.53 -28.66 41.07
CA GLN A 564 -15.39 -27.34 40.44
C GLN A 564 -14.82 -27.51 39.02
N PRO A 565 -15.28 -26.73 38.02
CA PRO A 565 -16.16 -25.55 38.14
C PRO A 565 -17.67 -25.84 38.35
N SER A 566 -18.20 -26.99 37.92
CA SER A 566 -19.60 -27.40 38.16
C SER A 566 -19.72 -28.93 38.30
N SER A 567 -20.72 -29.42 39.02
CA SER A 567 -21.06 -30.85 39.15
C SER A 567 -21.44 -31.51 37.81
N ASP A 568 -21.79 -30.72 36.80
CA ASP A 568 -22.08 -31.27 35.46
C ASP A 568 -20.82 -31.76 34.75
N PHE A 569 -19.63 -31.25 35.15
CA PHE A 569 -18.35 -31.72 34.62
C PHE A 569 -17.90 -33.03 35.25
N GLY A 570 -18.44 -33.38 36.42
CA GLY A 570 -18.06 -34.58 37.12
C GLY A 570 -18.65 -34.70 38.52
N HIS A 571 -18.52 -35.88 39.10
CA HIS A 571 -18.92 -36.18 40.47
C HIS A 571 -18.01 -37.24 41.08
N VAL A 572 -18.01 -37.33 42.41
CA VAL A 572 -17.28 -38.34 43.16
C VAL A 572 -18.28 -39.34 43.73
N VAL A 573 -17.99 -40.62 43.60
CA VAL A 573 -18.74 -41.71 44.23
C VAL A 573 -17.84 -42.35 45.28
N SER A 574 -18.28 -42.33 46.54
CA SER A 574 -17.64 -43.07 47.62
C SER A 574 -18.05 -44.53 47.60
N GLY A 575 -17.16 -45.39 48.07
CA GLY A 575 -17.44 -46.82 48.16
C GLY A 575 -16.20 -47.60 48.56
N TYR A 576 -16.10 -48.81 48.05
CA TYR A 576 -15.02 -49.74 48.39
C TYR A 576 -14.75 -50.67 47.22
N VAL A 577 -13.58 -51.30 47.21
CA VAL A 577 -13.20 -52.29 46.21
C VAL A 577 -13.06 -53.65 46.86
N LEU A 578 -13.63 -54.67 46.22
CA LEU A 578 -13.42 -56.08 46.52
C LEU A 578 -12.61 -56.72 45.39
N GLU A 579 -11.73 -57.68 45.70
CA GLU A 579 -10.87 -58.32 44.69
C GLU A 579 -11.65 -58.93 43.53
N GLU A 580 -12.75 -59.65 43.82
CA GLU A 580 -13.50 -60.41 42.81
C GLU A 580 -14.55 -59.57 42.07
N SER A 581 -15.10 -58.53 42.70
CA SER A 581 -16.27 -57.79 42.20
C SER A 581 -16.02 -56.31 41.92
N GLY A 582 -14.78 -55.83 42.05
CA GLY A 582 -14.40 -54.46 41.72
C GLY A 582 -15.00 -53.41 42.65
N PHE A 583 -15.16 -52.18 42.14
CA PHE A 583 -15.70 -51.05 42.91
C PHE A 583 -17.20 -51.20 43.19
N GLN A 584 -17.59 -50.99 44.44
CA GLN A 584 -18.96 -51.03 44.94
C GLN A 584 -19.29 -49.68 45.58
N ALA A 585 -20.22 -48.94 44.99
CA ALA A 585 -20.67 -47.64 45.50
C ALA A 585 -21.44 -47.81 46.82
N SER A 586 -21.13 -46.97 47.81
CA SER A 586 -21.87 -46.94 49.08
C SER A 586 -21.68 -45.61 49.80
N ASN A 587 -22.78 -45.10 50.35
CA ASN A 587 -22.81 -43.93 51.23
C ASN A 587 -22.73 -44.30 52.72
N GLN A 588 -22.89 -45.57 53.06
CA GLN A 588 -22.79 -46.08 54.43
C GLN A 588 -21.42 -46.69 54.72
N THR A 589 -20.67 -47.06 53.69
CA THR A 589 -19.37 -47.70 53.87
C THR A 589 -18.40 -47.29 52.78
N GLY A 590 -17.21 -46.91 53.21
CA GLY A 590 -16.18 -46.34 52.37
C GLY A 590 -15.42 -45.28 53.17
N PRO A 591 -14.77 -44.34 52.46
CA PRO A 591 -13.98 -43.28 53.05
C PRO A 591 -14.82 -42.42 54.01
N ASP A 592 -14.25 -42.10 55.17
CA ASP A 592 -14.82 -41.10 56.08
C ASP A 592 -14.47 -39.68 55.62
N VAL A 593 -15.28 -38.69 55.99
CA VAL A 593 -15.03 -37.27 55.67
C VAL A 593 -14.87 -36.51 56.97
N THR A 594 -13.70 -35.92 57.19
CA THR A 594 -13.42 -35.13 58.39
C THR A 594 -12.91 -33.73 58.05
N GLY A 595 -13.18 -32.77 58.93
CA GLY A 595 -12.62 -31.42 58.81
C GLY A 595 -11.16 -31.38 59.23
N ASN A 596 -10.32 -30.71 58.47
CA ASN A 596 -8.92 -30.46 58.79
C ASN A 596 -8.71 -28.99 59.19
N ALA A 597 -8.27 -28.76 60.43
CA ALA A 597 -8.12 -27.41 60.98
C ALA A 597 -7.02 -26.57 60.30
N THR A 598 -5.98 -27.20 59.75
CA THR A 598 -4.85 -26.49 59.13
C THR A 598 -5.26 -25.77 57.84
N ILE A 599 -6.10 -26.41 57.03
CA ILE A 599 -6.58 -25.86 55.75
C ILE A 599 -8.00 -25.30 55.83
N GLY A 600 -8.75 -25.56 56.90
CA GLY A 600 -10.14 -25.12 57.05
C GLY A 600 -11.11 -25.82 56.07
N GLU A 601 -10.71 -26.96 55.51
CA GLU A 601 -11.48 -27.73 54.53
C GLU A 601 -11.65 -29.18 55.00
N GLU A 602 -12.50 -29.92 54.29
CA GLU A 602 -12.73 -31.35 54.54
C GLU A 602 -11.74 -32.20 53.75
N ILE A 603 -11.41 -33.37 54.29
CA ILE A 603 -10.57 -34.39 53.66
C ILE A 603 -11.28 -35.74 53.70
N TRP A 604 -10.99 -36.61 52.73
CA TRP A 604 -11.36 -38.02 52.79
C TRP A 604 -10.30 -38.80 53.57
N ASN A 605 -10.75 -39.69 54.46
CA ASN A 605 -9.90 -40.65 55.15
C ASN A 605 -10.25 -42.06 54.65
N LEU A 606 -9.36 -42.63 53.85
CA LEU A 606 -9.53 -43.94 53.26
C LEU A 606 -8.78 -44.96 54.12
N GLY A 607 -9.45 -46.01 54.58
CA GLY A 607 -8.84 -47.12 55.31
C GLY A 607 -8.97 -48.45 54.56
N LEU A 608 -8.63 -49.54 55.26
CA LEU A 608 -9.18 -50.85 54.96
C LEU A 608 -10.61 -50.82 55.45
N ALA A 609 -11.55 -51.23 54.58
CA ALA A 609 -12.94 -51.29 54.95
C ALA A 609 -13.06 -52.24 56.15
N PHE A 610 -13.42 -51.67 57.31
CA PHE A 610 -13.42 -52.24 58.66
C PHE A 610 -13.46 -53.79 58.75
N GLY A 611 -12.67 -54.36 59.66
CA GLY A 611 -12.51 -55.80 59.94
C GLY A 611 -13.77 -56.60 60.36
N TYR A 612 -14.97 -56.05 60.20
CA TYR A 612 -16.25 -56.77 60.30
C TYR A 612 -16.84 -57.14 58.92
N ARG A 613 -16.18 -56.76 57.81
CA ARG A 613 -16.60 -57.11 56.46
C ARG A 613 -16.00 -58.45 56.01
N ASN A 614 -16.88 -59.33 55.55
CA ASN A 614 -16.53 -60.53 54.82
C ASN A 614 -17.19 -60.45 53.42
N PRO A 615 -16.42 -60.35 52.32
CA PRO A 615 -14.96 -60.36 52.27
C PRO A 615 -14.32 -59.01 52.66
N PRO A 616 -13.04 -59.00 53.07
CA PRO A 616 -12.27 -57.78 53.31
C PRO A 616 -12.17 -56.95 52.02
N GLY A 617 -12.15 -55.62 52.16
CA GLY A 617 -12.08 -54.69 51.02
C GLY A 617 -11.35 -53.40 51.36
N SER A 618 -11.04 -52.62 50.33
CA SER A 618 -10.32 -51.35 50.46
C SER A 618 -11.26 -50.18 50.23
N ASP A 619 -11.23 -49.15 51.06
CA ASP A 619 -11.99 -47.93 50.80
C ASP A 619 -11.53 -47.28 49.49
N ALA A 620 -12.49 -46.71 48.76
CA ALA A 620 -12.22 -46.16 47.44
C ALA A 620 -13.11 -44.97 47.09
N LEU A 621 -12.57 -44.13 46.21
CA LEU A 621 -13.24 -43.02 45.57
C LEU A 621 -13.18 -43.19 44.06
N LEU A 622 -14.35 -43.13 43.42
CA LEU A 622 -14.49 -43.13 41.98
C LEU A 622 -14.82 -41.72 41.51
N PHE A 623 -13.86 -41.07 40.86
CA PHE A 623 -13.97 -39.75 40.26
C PHE A 623 -14.44 -39.90 38.82
N ILE A 624 -15.63 -39.39 38.52
CA ILE A 624 -16.23 -39.45 37.18
C ILE A 624 -16.20 -38.04 36.61
N PHE A 625 -15.71 -37.85 35.40
CA PHE A 625 -15.72 -36.56 34.71
C PHE A 625 -15.87 -36.71 33.21
N SER A 626 -16.22 -35.61 32.54
CA SER A 626 -16.27 -35.57 31.08
C SER A 626 -15.27 -34.57 30.52
N ILE A 627 -14.48 -35.01 29.53
CA ILE A 627 -13.60 -34.15 28.75
C ILE A 627 -14.37 -33.69 27.50
N PRO A 628 -14.58 -32.38 27.30
CA PRO A 628 -15.23 -31.86 26.10
C PRO A 628 -14.53 -32.27 24.80
N GLU A 629 -15.28 -32.40 23.70
CA GLU A 629 -14.72 -32.78 22.39
C GLU A 629 -13.68 -31.78 21.87
N ASN A 630 -13.80 -30.50 22.25
CA ASN A 630 -12.89 -29.46 21.78
C ASN A 630 -11.57 -29.40 22.58
N VAL A 631 -11.40 -30.19 23.64
CA VAL A 631 -10.16 -30.24 24.44
C VAL A 631 -9.17 -31.20 23.80
N ASP A 632 -8.06 -30.68 23.33
CA ASP A 632 -6.97 -31.42 22.69
C ASP A 632 -6.23 -32.30 23.71
N LEU A 633 -6.39 -33.61 23.55
CA LEU A 633 -5.74 -34.64 24.35
C LEU A 633 -4.30 -34.93 23.92
N SER A 634 -3.80 -34.30 22.85
CA SER A 634 -2.39 -34.42 22.46
C SER A 634 -1.46 -33.56 23.34
N GLU A 635 -2.01 -32.56 24.04
CA GLU A 635 -1.31 -31.84 25.10
C GLU A 635 -1.36 -32.62 26.42
N SER A 636 -0.32 -32.47 27.26
CA SER A 636 -0.26 -33.20 28.53
C SER A 636 -1.36 -32.75 29.50
N ILE A 637 -2.21 -33.68 29.91
CA ILE A 637 -3.15 -33.56 31.02
C ILE A 637 -2.61 -34.32 32.23
N TRP A 638 -2.54 -33.61 33.35
CA TRP A 638 -1.96 -34.07 34.58
C TRP A 638 -3.02 -34.38 35.63
N LEU A 639 -2.86 -35.52 36.29
CA LEU A 639 -3.54 -35.86 37.52
C LEU A 639 -2.70 -35.38 38.70
N LYS A 640 -3.22 -34.44 39.48
CA LYS A 640 -2.64 -34.04 40.77
C LYS A 640 -3.46 -34.61 41.91
N ILE A 641 -2.78 -35.21 42.89
CA ILE A 641 -3.39 -35.87 44.05
C ILE A 641 -2.76 -35.29 45.30
N TRP A 642 -3.57 -34.70 46.19
CA TRP A 642 -3.12 -34.22 47.50
C TRP A 642 -3.37 -35.31 48.54
N ALA A 643 -2.52 -36.33 48.52
CA ALA A 643 -2.55 -37.47 49.42
C ALA A 643 -1.45 -37.36 50.48
N TYR A 644 -1.74 -37.84 51.69
CA TYR A 644 -0.86 -37.70 52.84
C TYR A 644 -0.80 -38.97 53.70
N ASN A 645 0.40 -39.24 54.22
CA ASN A 645 0.59 -40.26 55.25
C ASN A 645 -0.02 -39.79 56.57
N THR A 646 -0.73 -40.69 57.25
CA THR A 646 -1.33 -40.42 58.56
C THR A 646 -0.63 -41.21 59.66
N LYS A 647 -0.86 -40.81 60.93
CA LYS A 647 -0.48 -41.60 62.11
C LYS A 647 -1.65 -42.41 62.66
N ASP A 648 -2.77 -42.43 61.94
CA ASP A 648 -3.92 -43.27 62.24
C ASP A 648 -3.65 -44.66 61.69
N TYR A 649 -2.98 -45.47 62.51
CA TYR A 649 -2.63 -46.84 62.18
C TYR A 649 -3.81 -47.78 62.43
N TYR A 650 -3.88 -48.85 61.66
CA TYR A 650 -4.85 -49.90 61.92
C TYR A 650 -4.58 -50.56 63.29
N PRO A 651 -5.60 -51.18 63.91
CA PRO A 651 -5.43 -51.85 65.19
C PRO A 651 -4.24 -52.81 65.17
N LEU A 652 -3.46 -52.80 66.28
CA LEU A 652 -2.27 -53.66 66.48
C LEU A 652 -1.05 -53.31 65.63
N VAL A 653 -1.07 -52.22 64.85
CA VAL A 653 0.09 -51.71 64.10
C VAL A 653 0.84 -50.66 64.93
N VAL A 654 2.13 -50.88 65.20
CA VAL A 654 2.99 -49.95 65.96
C VAL A 654 3.57 -48.85 65.07
N LYS A 655 3.87 -49.18 63.81
CA LYS A 655 4.35 -48.25 62.79
C LYS A 655 3.71 -48.65 61.47
N GLY A 656 2.79 -47.83 60.98
CA GLY A 656 2.07 -48.07 59.74
C GLY A 656 2.64 -47.28 58.57
N GLU A 657 2.32 -47.74 57.38
CA GLU A 657 2.57 -47.05 56.12
C GLU A 657 1.26 -46.89 55.35
N THR A 658 1.08 -45.73 54.72
CA THR A 658 -0.04 -45.46 53.83
C THR A 658 0.35 -45.81 52.40
N ALA A 659 -0.51 -46.54 51.69
CA ALA A 659 -0.33 -46.81 50.27
C ALA A 659 -1.69 -46.86 49.56
N TYR A 660 -1.69 -46.40 48.30
CA TYR A 660 -2.88 -46.34 47.47
C TYR A 660 -2.59 -46.72 46.02
N ARG A 661 -3.63 -47.09 45.28
CA ARG A 661 -3.58 -47.43 43.86
C ARG A 661 -4.44 -46.49 43.05
N ILE A 662 -4.08 -46.32 41.78
CA ILE A 662 -4.76 -45.45 40.82
C ILE A 662 -5.14 -46.29 39.59
N GLN A 663 -6.42 -46.25 39.21
CA GLN A 663 -6.89 -46.80 37.93
C GLN A 663 -7.57 -45.70 37.12
N VAL A 664 -7.42 -45.70 35.80
CA VAL A 664 -8.04 -44.72 34.88
C VAL A 664 -8.76 -45.46 33.77
N ASN A 665 -10.07 -45.24 33.60
CA ASN A 665 -10.93 -45.82 32.55
C ASN A 665 -11.01 -47.35 32.44
N ASN A 666 -10.32 -48.11 33.29
CA ASN A 666 -10.11 -49.58 33.35
C ASN A 666 -8.62 -49.99 33.26
N TYR A 667 -7.71 -49.04 33.00
CA TYR A 667 -6.27 -49.28 33.03
C TYR A 667 -5.73 -49.17 34.46
N LYS A 668 -5.00 -50.21 34.93
CA LYS A 668 -4.28 -50.19 36.21
C LYS A 668 -3.06 -49.26 36.12
N PHE A 669 -3.29 -47.97 36.31
CA PHE A 669 -2.30 -46.93 36.05
C PHE A 669 -1.12 -46.95 37.04
N ARG A 670 -1.40 -47.09 38.33
CA ARG A 670 -0.41 -47.33 39.40
C ARG A 670 -0.97 -48.34 40.39
N ASN A 671 -0.24 -49.43 40.63
CA ASN A 671 -0.67 -50.48 41.57
C ASN A 671 -0.37 -50.14 43.03
N GLU A 672 0.65 -49.32 43.28
CA GLU A 672 1.02 -48.85 44.61
C GLU A 672 1.69 -47.47 44.46
N VAL A 673 1.24 -46.53 45.28
CA VAL A 673 1.76 -45.18 45.43
C VAL A 673 1.79 -44.89 46.92
N ARG A 674 2.96 -44.44 47.41
CA ARG A 674 3.12 -44.00 48.79
C ARG A 674 3.11 -42.48 48.81
N PRO A 675 2.28 -41.83 49.66
CA PRO A 675 2.26 -40.38 49.75
C PRO A 675 3.65 -39.85 50.09
N LYS A 676 4.08 -38.78 49.42
CA LYS A 676 5.39 -38.16 49.66
C LYS A 676 5.42 -37.34 50.94
N TYR A 677 4.26 -36.81 51.35
CA TYR A 677 4.12 -35.87 52.45
C TYR A 677 3.32 -36.49 53.60
N ALA A 678 3.57 -36.02 54.82
CA ALA A 678 2.75 -36.36 55.98
C ALA A 678 1.59 -35.37 56.16
N LEU A 679 0.54 -35.76 56.87
CA LEU A 679 -0.68 -34.94 57.03
C LEU A 679 -0.43 -33.60 57.74
N ASP A 680 0.58 -33.52 58.60
CA ASP A 680 1.02 -32.26 59.24
C ASP A 680 1.69 -31.28 58.25
N GLN A 681 2.10 -31.77 57.08
CA GLN A 681 2.60 -30.97 55.97
C GLN A 681 1.48 -30.65 54.96
N ILE A 682 0.20 -30.78 55.29
CA ILE A 682 -0.88 -30.48 54.34
C ILE A 682 -0.78 -29.05 53.78
N GLY A 683 -0.89 -28.90 52.45
CA GLY A 683 -0.70 -27.60 51.80
C GLY A 683 -0.84 -27.65 50.28
N PRO A 684 -1.05 -26.50 49.62
CA PRO A 684 -1.40 -26.41 48.21
C PRO A 684 -0.32 -26.94 47.25
N ASP A 685 0.95 -26.87 47.65
CA ASP A 685 2.09 -27.32 46.83
C ASP A 685 2.56 -28.76 47.15
N HIS A 686 1.90 -29.43 48.10
CA HIS A 686 2.25 -30.77 48.55
C HIS A 686 1.32 -31.82 47.96
N TYR A 687 1.59 -32.17 46.69
CA TYR A 687 0.83 -33.15 45.91
C TYR A 687 1.75 -34.08 45.12
N GLU A 688 1.23 -35.25 44.74
CA GLU A 688 1.80 -36.08 43.67
C GLU A 688 1.19 -35.69 42.31
N LYS A 689 1.99 -35.82 41.24
CA LYS A 689 1.60 -35.43 39.88
C LYS A 689 1.89 -36.57 38.90
N PHE A 690 0.92 -36.90 38.05
CA PHE A 690 1.00 -37.99 37.07
C PHE A 690 0.50 -37.55 35.70
N ASP A 691 1.24 -37.87 34.63
CA ASP A 691 0.75 -37.66 33.26
C ASP A 691 -0.24 -38.79 32.92
N ILE A 692 -1.50 -38.43 32.67
CA ILE A 692 -2.57 -39.38 32.35
C ILE A 692 -3.11 -39.20 30.91
N SER A 693 -2.48 -38.35 30.10
CA SER A 693 -2.96 -37.96 28.76
C SER A 693 -3.25 -39.15 27.86
N ASN A 694 -2.35 -40.15 27.87
CA ASN A 694 -2.43 -41.33 26.99
C ASN A 694 -3.52 -42.35 27.38
N VAL A 695 -4.16 -42.17 28.54
CA VAL A 695 -5.22 -43.08 29.03
C VAL A 695 -6.58 -42.40 29.14
N LEU A 696 -6.66 -41.13 28.73
CA LEU A 696 -7.89 -40.35 28.67
C LEU A 696 -8.53 -40.44 27.29
N GLN A 697 -9.84 -40.18 27.25
CA GLN A 697 -10.64 -40.11 26.03
C GLN A 697 -11.58 -38.90 26.08
N HIS A 698 -12.08 -38.44 24.94
CA HIS A 698 -13.17 -37.45 24.96
C HIS A 698 -14.45 -38.06 25.53
N GLY A 699 -15.32 -37.21 26.08
CA GLY A 699 -16.51 -37.64 26.80
C GLY A 699 -16.15 -38.20 28.18
N ARG A 700 -16.87 -39.25 28.59
CA ARG A 700 -16.81 -39.77 29.96
C ARG A 700 -15.48 -40.49 30.25
N ASN A 701 -14.87 -40.10 31.36
CA ASN A 701 -13.71 -40.73 31.97
C ASN A 701 -13.96 -41.05 33.44
N VAL A 702 -13.21 -42.01 33.97
CA VAL A 702 -13.25 -42.39 35.39
C VAL A 702 -11.85 -42.58 35.95
N ILE A 703 -11.60 -42.10 37.17
CA ILE A 703 -10.40 -42.37 37.95
C ILE A 703 -10.83 -43.02 39.26
N LEU A 704 -10.26 -44.19 39.58
CA LEU A 704 -10.46 -44.87 40.84
C LEU A 704 -9.20 -44.71 41.70
N ILE A 705 -9.35 -44.17 42.90
CA ILE A 705 -8.32 -44.16 43.93
C ILE A 705 -8.80 -45.05 45.07
N ALA A 706 -7.99 -46.03 45.46
CA ALA A 706 -8.29 -46.94 46.56
C ALA A 706 -7.04 -47.20 47.40
N THR A 707 -7.21 -47.47 48.69
CA THR A 707 -6.11 -48.00 49.53
C THR A 707 -5.66 -49.36 49.01
N THR A 708 -4.40 -49.71 49.22
CA THR A 708 -3.89 -51.06 48.94
C THR A 708 -4.12 -51.98 50.14
N GLU A 709 -4.11 -53.29 49.91
CA GLU A 709 -4.24 -54.29 50.97
C GLU A 709 -3.04 -54.28 51.93
N ASP A 710 -1.86 -53.89 51.43
CA ASP A 710 -0.62 -53.78 52.20
C ASP A 710 -0.53 -52.49 53.04
N ALA A 711 -1.47 -51.54 52.86
CA ALA A 711 -1.51 -50.36 53.69
C ALA A 711 -1.80 -50.76 55.14
N THR A 712 -1.12 -50.12 56.09
CA THR A 712 -1.28 -50.37 57.54
C THR A 712 -1.66 -49.10 58.31
N ALA A 713 -1.86 -48.01 57.59
CA ALA A 713 -2.34 -46.72 58.07
C ALA A 713 -3.39 -46.15 57.12
N HIS A 714 -4.28 -45.30 57.64
CA HIS A 714 -5.24 -44.58 56.82
C HIS A 714 -4.54 -43.62 55.85
N LEU A 715 -5.18 -43.38 54.70
CA LEU A 715 -4.81 -42.36 53.73
C LEU A 715 -5.69 -41.13 53.93
N ALA A 716 -5.07 -39.99 54.17
CA ALA A 716 -5.74 -38.70 54.08
C ALA A 716 -5.63 -38.18 52.64
N LEU A 717 -6.76 -37.90 52.00
CA LEU A 717 -6.85 -37.33 50.67
C LEU A 717 -7.64 -36.02 50.73
N TRP A 718 -6.97 -34.91 50.44
CA TRP A 718 -7.62 -33.60 50.48
C TRP A 718 -8.42 -33.32 49.20
N LYS A 719 -7.75 -33.39 48.04
CA LYS A 719 -8.37 -33.09 46.75
C LYS A 719 -7.66 -33.79 45.60
N VAL A 720 -8.34 -33.85 44.47
CA VAL A 720 -7.81 -34.36 43.19
C VAL A 720 -8.05 -33.32 42.12
N ALA A 721 -7.06 -33.04 41.28
CA ALA A 721 -7.20 -32.13 40.14
C ALA A 721 -6.77 -32.81 38.84
N ILE A 722 -7.47 -32.47 37.76
CA ILE A 722 -7.19 -32.93 36.40
C ILE A 722 -7.00 -31.66 35.56
N GLU A 723 -5.77 -31.36 35.14
CA GLU A 723 -5.43 -30.08 34.49
C GLU A 723 -4.22 -30.15 33.55
#